data_AF-A0A7J7IF14-F1
#
_entry.id   AF-A0A7J7IF14-F1
#
_cell.length_a   1.000
_cell.length_b   1.000
_cell.length_c   1.000
_cell.angle_alpha   90.00
_cell.angle_beta   90.00
_cell.angle_gamma   90.00
#
_symmetry.space_group_name_H-M   'P 1'
#
loop_
_entity.id
_entity.type
_entity.pdbx_description
1 polymer ?
#
loop_
_entity_poly.entity_id
_entity_poly.type
_entity_poly.pdbx_seq_one_letter_code
_entity_poly.pdbx_strand_id
1 'polypeptide(L)'
;MMYFKHEYKGMMTHCIWSGFKRVVQIDLDACVISTTRVYRCSTSDTLSGLVFLFVSHFSTLHCLIRNHKMSCVSTIPGENALLEKRTPAQLSKCANIFQKTGRFVRDHAWPVGKGQARARHAVVARALYPDVLSQPAVVVLVATGAEASLLYGSSLTMADQPLNGSLSTPGEQLAVPPLAMKAKPLPPCPFEENDLFYCLDGASAAEAFENSTVGYAYNDFILLPGHIYFSSDQVSLDTHVSRRVALKTPLVSSPMDTVTESAMAIHMALHGGLGIVHYNNTIREQKKEVDRVKRYENGFITDPKTLSPEHTIADARAIKSRYGFMGIPITENGKMYSRLLGIVTNRDIEFIRDPNTKLGDVMTRDLVTAREGIGLDEAYAIVKESKKGKLPIVNERFELVGLVARTDILKNRDFPNATKDRVGKKLLCGAAIGTRVEDRERLEALVEVGVDLIVLDSSQGDSVFQLEMLRHIKSKYSHVEVICGNVVTTTQAYHLLKAGADGLRIGMGCGSICTTQEVMACGRPQATAVYQVSKLAREYGVPTIADGGVSSIGHIIKGLACGASCVMMGSMLAGTEEAPGDYFYKDGVRLKKYRGMGSAEAMQKGSAVRYFSEDDRIFVAQGVSGAVVDKGSLRRYLPYLINGIKHGFQDLGVPSLMELHNRLYNGKLRFQIRTLAGQLEGAVHSLYTYERSAV
;
A
#
# COMPACT_ATOMS: atom_id res chain seq x y z
N MET A 1 51.70 35.18 -0.17
CA MET A 1 52.76 36.08 -0.67
C MET A 1 52.07 37.18 -1.45
N MET A 2 52.12 38.43 -0.94
CA MET A 2 51.66 39.73 -1.53
C MET A 2 50.16 39.94 -1.88
N TYR A 3 49.48 41.08 -1.66
CA TYR A 3 49.62 42.28 -0.80
C TYR A 3 48.36 43.20 -1.00
N PHE A 4 48.14 44.17 -0.08
CA PHE A 4 47.22 45.37 -0.08
C PHE A 4 45.74 45.16 0.33
N LYS A 5 45.15 45.77 1.38
CA LYS A 5 45.35 46.95 2.26
C LYS A 5 44.86 48.31 1.71
N HIS A 6 43.73 48.79 2.24
CA HIS A 6 43.31 50.17 2.61
C HIS A 6 41.76 50.23 2.64
N GLU A 7 41.06 51.12 3.33
CA GLU A 7 41.11 51.67 4.69
C GLU A 7 39.77 52.41 4.92
N TYR A 8 39.38 52.51 6.20
CA TYR A 8 38.10 52.99 6.74
C TYR A 8 37.85 54.51 6.64
N LYS A 9 36.56 54.91 6.71
CA LYS A 9 35.96 56.10 7.40
C LYS A 9 34.42 55.95 7.30
N GLY A 10 33.56 55.93 8.32
CA GLY A 10 33.64 56.33 9.72
C GLY A 10 32.54 57.37 10.01
N MET A 11 31.41 56.97 10.61
CA MET A 11 30.59 57.87 11.44
C MET A 11 29.78 57.06 12.46
N MET A 12 30.20 57.17 13.73
CA MET A 12 29.46 56.73 14.92
C MET A 12 28.53 57.86 15.40
N THR A 13 27.41 57.49 16.01
CA THR A 13 26.92 58.21 17.21
C THR A 13 26.37 57.20 18.22
N HIS A 14 26.84 57.39 19.46
CA HIS A 14 26.69 56.59 20.67
C HIS A 14 25.43 56.98 21.46
N CYS A 15 24.85 56.05 22.22
CA CYS A 15 24.90 55.99 23.72
C CYS A 15 23.95 54.90 24.27
N ILE A 16 24.10 54.20 25.41
CA ILE A 16 25.11 53.82 26.45
C ILE A 16 24.35 52.71 27.25
N TRP A 17 24.77 51.43 27.26
CA TRP A 17 25.67 50.71 28.20
C TRP A 17 25.05 50.11 29.49
N SER A 18 24.98 48.77 29.57
CA SER A 18 25.61 47.87 30.57
C SER A 18 25.04 46.43 30.39
N GLY A 19 25.77 45.32 30.43
CA GLY A 19 27.20 45.05 30.62
C GLY A 19 27.53 43.57 30.30
N PHE A 20 28.83 43.34 30.08
CA PHE A 20 29.58 42.06 30.06
C PHE A 20 29.57 41.13 28.82
N LYS A 21 30.37 41.57 27.83
CA LYS A 21 31.50 40.87 27.15
C LYS A 21 31.55 39.32 27.19
N ARG A 22 31.41 38.69 26.02
CA ARG A 22 32.54 38.28 25.13
C ARG A 22 31.97 37.67 23.84
N VAL A 23 32.29 38.29 22.71
CA VAL A 23 32.16 37.70 21.37
C VAL A 23 33.43 36.92 21.09
N VAL A 24 33.29 35.64 20.74
CA VAL A 24 34.29 34.90 19.95
C VAL A 24 33.58 34.45 18.69
N GLN A 25 34.09 34.97 17.58
CA GLN A 25 33.82 34.54 16.21
C GLN A 25 34.38 33.11 16.06
N ILE A 26 33.51 32.16 15.72
CA ILE A 26 33.90 30.78 15.38
C ILE A 26 33.81 30.67 13.87
N ASP A 27 34.97 30.59 13.22
CA ASP A 27 35.11 29.94 11.93
C ASP A 27 35.59 28.51 12.17
N LEU A 28 35.03 27.58 11.40
CA LEU A 28 35.12 26.13 11.53
C LEU A 28 36.53 25.62 11.26
N ASP A 29 37.04 24.76 12.15
CA ASP A 29 37.82 23.58 11.78
C ASP A 29 37.84 22.54 12.92
N ALA A 30 37.35 21.35 12.59
CA ALA A 30 37.68 20.02 13.12
C ALA A 30 37.70 19.69 14.63
N CYS A 31 37.05 18.56 14.94
CA CYS A 31 37.28 17.63 16.06
C CYS A 31 36.72 18.01 17.45
N VAL A 32 35.49 17.57 17.72
CA VAL A 32 34.94 17.45 19.08
C VAL A 32 35.58 16.25 19.78
N ILE A 33 36.54 16.52 20.67
CA ILE A 33 37.05 15.57 21.66
C ILE A 33 36.31 15.84 22.98
N SER A 34 35.67 14.82 23.54
CA SER A 34 34.97 14.87 24.83
C SER A 34 35.95 15.13 25.99
N THR A 35 35.61 16.09 26.86
CA THR A 35 36.36 16.41 28.07
C THR A 35 36.13 15.37 29.17
N THR A 36 37.19 14.67 29.60
CA THR A 36 37.21 13.83 30.81
C THR A 36 38.12 14.48 31.85
N ARG A 37 37.64 14.69 33.09
CA ARG A 37 38.48 15.11 34.23
C ARG A 37 39.13 13.89 34.87
N VAL A 38 40.45 13.94 35.07
CA VAL A 38 41.26 12.87 35.69
C VAL A 38 41.64 13.29 37.11
N TYR A 39 41.39 12.42 38.09
CA TYR A 39 42.00 12.50 39.43
C TYR A 39 43.14 11.50 39.54
N ARG A 40 44.28 11.95 40.06
CA ARG A 40 45.52 11.17 40.20
C ARG A 40 45.62 10.67 41.64
N CYS A 41 45.61 9.35 41.84
CA CYS A 41 45.95 8.74 43.13
C CYS A 41 47.29 8.01 42.97
N SER A 42 48.27 8.36 43.81
CA SER A 42 49.61 7.73 43.79
C SER A 42 49.65 6.58 44.79
N THR A 43 49.94 5.37 44.30
CA THR A 43 50.54 4.30 45.11
C THR A 43 51.49 3.49 44.21
N SER A 44 52.65 3.18 44.78
CA SER A 44 53.80 2.55 44.15
C SER A 44 53.58 1.06 43.84
N ASP A 45 54.31 0.64 42.81
CA ASP A 45 54.75 -0.72 42.48
C ASP A 45 53.77 -1.73 41.85
N THR A 46 53.99 -1.86 40.54
CA THR A 46 53.91 -3.06 39.69
C THR A 46 52.56 -3.58 39.21
N LEU A 47 52.51 -3.70 37.87
CA LEU A 47 51.59 -4.41 36.98
C LEU A 47 50.36 -3.64 36.45
N SER A 48 50.47 -3.40 35.15
CA SER A 48 49.61 -2.73 34.19
C SER A 48 48.21 -3.32 34.03
N GLY A 49 47.19 -2.46 34.10
CA GLY A 49 45.84 -2.70 33.60
C GLY A 49 45.01 -1.41 33.63
N LEU A 50 44.56 -0.93 32.46
CA LEU A 50 43.62 0.20 32.35
C LEU A 50 42.24 -0.21 32.86
N VAL A 51 41.68 0.53 33.82
CA VAL A 51 40.29 0.41 34.29
C VAL A 51 39.58 1.75 34.07
N PHE A 52 38.46 1.74 33.34
CA PHE A 52 37.56 2.88 33.21
C PHE A 52 36.50 2.81 34.33
N LEU A 53 36.36 3.88 35.13
CA LEU A 53 35.33 4.04 36.16
C LEU A 53 34.21 4.94 35.61
N PHE A 54 33.00 4.38 35.45
CA PHE A 54 31.77 5.16 35.26
C PHE A 54 31.05 5.27 36.61
N VAL A 55 30.76 6.50 37.04
CA VAL A 55 29.84 6.77 38.14
C VAL A 55 28.49 7.12 37.54
N SER A 56 27.54 6.20 37.60
CA SER A 56 26.11 6.49 37.40
C SER A 56 25.35 6.04 38.65
N HIS A 57 24.58 6.96 39.23
CA HIS A 57 23.48 6.58 40.13
C HIS A 57 22.50 5.67 39.38
N PHE A 58 21.91 4.73 40.12
CA PHE A 58 21.10 3.57 39.71
C PHE A 58 21.87 2.25 39.53
N SER A 59 21.39 1.31 40.33
CA SER A 59 21.87 -0.03 40.63
C SER A 59 22.02 -0.95 39.42
N THR A 60 23.23 -1.44 39.19
CA THR A 60 23.52 -2.54 38.24
C THR A 60 24.48 -3.54 38.87
N LEU A 61 24.12 -4.82 38.77
CA LEU A 61 24.86 -5.99 39.25
C LEU A 61 26.16 -6.18 38.43
N HIS A 62 27.32 -6.29 39.09
CA HIS A 62 28.58 -6.64 38.42
C HIS A 62 28.99 -8.08 38.74
N CYS A 63 29.21 -8.88 37.68
CA CYS A 63 29.78 -10.22 37.76
C CYS A 63 31.29 -10.13 37.47
N LEU A 64 32.13 -10.59 38.40
CA LEU A 64 33.59 -10.60 38.28
C LEU A 64 34.08 -12.05 38.28
N ILE A 65 34.64 -12.50 37.16
CA ILE A 65 35.25 -13.83 37.03
C ILE A 65 36.72 -13.72 37.42
N ARG A 66 37.11 -14.36 38.54
CA ARG A 66 38.52 -14.69 38.85
C ARG A 66 38.58 -16.11 39.42
N ASN A 67 39.40 -16.96 38.80
CA ASN A 67 39.86 -18.27 39.29
C ASN A 67 38.79 -19.22 39.86
N HIS A 68 37.86 -19.68 38.99
CA HIS A 68 37.10 -20.93 39.15
C HIS A 68 36.45 -21.25 40.52
N LYS A 69 35.98 -20.24 41.27
CA LYS A 69 35.01 -20.42 42.37
C LYS A 69 34.02 -19.27 42.42
N MET A 70 32.72 -19.57 42.29
CA MET A 70 31.62 -18.63 42.44
C MET A 70 31.30 -18.47 43.94
N SER A 71 31.27 -17.24 44.45
CA SER A 71 30.78 -16.92 45.80
C SER A 71 29.85 -15.71 45.69
N CYS A 72 28.59 -15.84 46.14
CA CYS A 72 27.65 -14.72 46.22
C CYS A 72 27.85 -14.00 47.56
N VAL A 73 28.09 -12.70 47.53
CA VAL A 73 28.04 -11.84 48.72
C VAL A 73 26.87 -10.88 48.55
N SER A 74 25.88 -11.02 49.41
CA SER A 74 24.76 -10.10 49.60
C SER A 74 25.26 -8.88 50.38
N THR A 75 24.90 -7.67 49.92
CA THR A 75 24.94 -6.47 50.76
C THR A 75 23.51 -5.97 50.93
N ILE A 76 22.83 -6.48 51.96
CA ILE A 76 21.74 -5.77 52.63
C ILE A 76 22.25 -5.47 54.04
N PRO A 77 22.17 -4.23 54.54
CA PRO A 77 22.45 -3.95 55.94
C PRO A 77 21.26 -4.45 56.78
N GLY A 78 21.48 -5.53 57.54
CA GLY A 78 20.50 -6.01 58.52
C GLY A 78 20.50 -7.52 58.69
N GLU A 79 20.84 -7.95 59.90
CA GLU A 79 20.57 -9.26 60.52
C GLU A 79 21.54 -10.44 60.23
N ASN A 80 22.10 -10.90 61.35
CA ASN A 80 22.92 -12.09 61.54
C ASN A 80 22.11 -13.37 61.28
N ALA A 81 22.69 -14.34 60.56
CA ALA A 81 22.75 -15.76 60.97
C ALA A 81 23.41 -16.67 59.92
N LEU A 82 24.53 -17.27 60.32
CA LEU A 82 25.00 -18.64 60.03
C LEU A 82 24.60 -19.30 58.70
N LEU A 83 25.57 -19.47 57.79
CA LEU A 83 25.54 -20.48 56.73
C LEU A 83 26.80 -21.33 56.77
N GLU A 84 26.65 -22.54 57.32
CA GLU A 84 27.61 -23.63 57.24
C GLU A 84 27.67 -24.25 55.82
N LYS A 85 28.86 -24.73 55.49
CA LYS A 85 29.27 -25.38 54.25
C LYS A 85 28.40 -26.59 53.90
N ARG A 86 28.03 -26.75 52.62
CA ARG A 86 27.71 -28.07 52.04
C ARG A 86 28.40 -28.30 50.70
N THR A 87 28.88 -29.53 50.56
CA THR A 87 29.78 -30.10 49.55
C THR A 87 29.05 -30.63 48.31
N PRO A 88 29.78 -30.91 47.20
CA PRO A 88 29.21 -31.33 45.92
C PRO A 88 28.74 -32.80 45.95
N ALA A 89 27.54 -33.04 46.49
CA ALA A 89 26.92 -34.37 46.55
C ALA A 89 25.42 -34.38 46.22
N GLN A 90 24.89 -33.41 45.46
CA GLN A 90 23.48 -33.39 45.06
C GLN A 90 23.25 -33.05 43.58
N LEU A 91 24.22 -33.40 42.72
CA LEU A 91 24.08 -33.37 41.26
C LEU A 91 24.73 -34.63 40.66
N SER A 92 24.00 -35.76 40.65
CA SER A 92 24.08 -36.84 39.65
C SER A 92 23.34 -38.10 40.12
N LYS A 93 22.08 -38.29 39.68
CA LYS A 93 21.65 -39.37 38.76
C LYS A 93 20.14 -39.56 38.78
N CYS A 94 19.54 -39.37 37.61
CA CYS A 94 18.25 -39.96 37.24
C CYS A 94 18.34 -41.49 37.25
N ALA A 95 17.34 -42.18 37.83
CA ALA A 95 16.65 -43.34 37.27
C ALA A 95 15.74 -44.04 38.32
N ASN A 96 14.43 -43.86 38.15
CA ASN A 96 13.43 -44.92 38.00
C ASN A 96 13.16 -45.97 39.10
N ILE A 97 11.89 -45.97 39.58
CA ILE A 97 10.85 -47.02 39.44
C ILE A 97 10.10 -47.44 40.74
N PHE A 98 8.77 -47.55 40.58
CA PHE A 98 7.73 -48.26 41.38
C PHE A 98 7.22 -47.58 42.69
N GLN A 99 5.92 -47.52 43.05
CA GLN A 99 4.68 -48.13 42.54
C GLN A 99 3.49 -47.55 43.35
N LYS A 100 2.33 -47.31 42.71
CA LYS A 100 0.97 -47.70 43.18
C LYS A 100 -0.05 -47.30 42.10
N THR A 101 -0.33 -48.24 41.17
CA THR A 101 -1.62 -48.95 40.96
C THR A 101 -2.76 -48.07 40.40
N GLY A 102 -3.42 -48.30 39.26
CA GLY A 102 -3.40 -49.36 38.25
C GLY A 102 -4.76 -49.41 37.51
N ARG A 103 -4.72 -49.77 36.20
CA ARG A 103 -5.82 -50.26 35.30
C ARG A 103 -6.87 -49.25 34.77
N PHE A 104 -7.52 -49.42 33.61
CA PHE A 104 -7.25 -49.96 32.25
C PHE A 104 -8.56 -49.78 31.43
N VAL A 105 -8.46 -49.62 30.10
CA VAL A 105 -9.46 -49.84 29.01
C VAL A 105 -10.33 -48.67 28.49
N ARG A 106 -10.45 -48.72 27.16
CA ARG A 106 -10.92 -47.85 26.06
C ARG A 106 -12.43 -47.86 25.75
N ASP A 107 -12.79 -46.84 24.96
CA ASP A 107 -13.72 -46.76 23.79
C ASP A 107 -15.26 -46.89 23.92
N HIS A 108 -15.86 -46.02 23.09
CA HIS A 108 -17.15 -46.09 22.38
C HIS A 108 -18.41 -45.34 22.88
N ALA A 109 -18.87 -44.45 21.97
CA ALA A 109 -20.22 -44.30 21.40
C ALA A 109 -21.30 -43.44 22.10
N TRP A 110 -21.92 -42.61 21.24
CA TRP A 110 -23.18 -41.85 21.36
C TRP A 110 -24.38 -42.80 21.64
N PRO A 111 -25.48 -42.35 22.30
CA PRO A 111 -26.61 -41.86 21.51
C PRO A 111 -27.47 -40.71 22.09
N VAL A 112 -27.98 -39.92 21.14
CA VAL A 112 -29.27 -39.20 21.02
C VAL A 112 -30.32 -39.39 22.14
N GLY A 113 -30.91 -38.27 22.61
CA GLY A 113 -32.16 -38.26 23.36
C GLY A 113 -32.80 -36.87 23.47
N LYS A 114 -33.99 -36.72 22.87
CA LYS A 114 -34.83 -35.51 22.79
C LYS A 114 -35.40 -35.07 24.14
N GLY A 115 -35.72 -33.78 24.31
CA GLY A 115 -36.66 -33.33 25.34
C GLY A 115 -36.79 -31.81 25.47
N GLN A 116 -37.81 -31.24 24.80
CA GLN A 116 -38.37 -29.92 25.13
C GLN A 116 -39.05 -29.97 26.51
N ALA A 117 -38.94 -28.90 27.32
CA ALA A 117 -40.10 -28.25 27.97
C ALA A 117 -39.69 -27.05 28.84
N ARG A 118 -40.58 -26.07 28.84
CA ARG A 118 -40.59 -24.76 29.53
C ARG A 118 -40.90 -24.88 31.04
N ALA A 119 -40.46 -23.88 31.83
CA ALA A 119 -41.21 -23.10 32.85
C ALA A 119 -40.21 -22.56 33.92
N ARG A 120 -39.98 -21.24 34.02
CA ARG A 120 -40.66 -20.23 34.87
C ARG A 120 -40.35 -20.30 36.38
N HIS A 121 -40.19 -19.08 36.93
CA HIS A 121 -40.02 -18.60 38.32
C HIS A 121 -38.54 -18.33 38.70
N ALA A 122 -38.06 -17.08 38.71
CA ALA A 122 -38.40 -15.94 39.58
C ALA A 122 -38.01 -16.18 41.05
N VAL A 123 -36.88 -15.63 41.46
CA VAL A 123 -36.63 -15.19 42.83
C VAL A 123 -36.11 -13.75 42.77
N VAL A 124 -36.92 -12.86 43.32
CA VAL A 124 -36.61 -11.47 43.65
C VAL A 124 -35.88 -11.47 44.99
N ALA A 125 -34.77 -10.74 45.09
CA ALA A 125 -34.32 -10.17 46.35
C ALA A 125 -33.80 -8.75 46.10
N ARG A 126 -34.43 -7.82 46.80
CA ARG A 126 -34.29 -6.36 46.76
C ARG A 126 -33.78 -5.93 48.13
N ALA A 127 -32.74 -5.09 48.17
CA ALA A 127 -32.40 -4.21 49.30
C ALA A 127 -31.44 -3.13 48.75
N LEU A 128 -31.89 -1.91 48.45
CA LEU A 128 -32.18 -0.76 49.31
C LEU A 128 -30.94 0.16 49.51
N TYR A 129 -30.99 1.31 48.83
CA TYR A 129 -30.26 2.57 49.10
C TYR A 129 -30.84 3.26 50.36
N PRO A 130 -30.10 4.18 51.03
CA PRO A 130 -30.17 5.63 50.72
C PRO A 130 -28.78 6.33 50.84
N ASP A 131 -28.48 7.48 50.22
CA ASP A 131 -28.92 8.85 50.57
C ASP A 131 -28.67 9.88 49.43
N VAL A 132 -29.35 11.04 49.54
CA VAL A 132 -29.71 12.01 48.47
C VAL A 132 -29.16 13.43 48.78
N LEU A 133 -29.12 14.29 47.74
CA LEU A 133 -29.11 15.78 47.67
C LEU A 133 -27.71 16.41 47.52
N SER A 134 -27.42 17.33 46.59
CA SER A 134 -28.23 18.34 45.88
C SER A 134 -27.54 18.87 44.60
N GLN A 135 -28.28 19.04 43.51
CA GLN A 135 -27.96 19.97 42.39
C GLN A 135 -28.75 21.29 42.55
N PRO A 136 -28.57 22.27 41.64
CA PRO A 136 -29.69 22.49 40.73
C PRO A 136 -29.29 22.46 39.24
N ALA A 137 -30.13 21.78 38.47
CA ALA A 137 -30.17 21.74 37.02
C ALA A 137 -30.99 22.91 36.45
N VAL A 138 -30.72 23.26 35.19
CA VAL A 138 -31.73 23.85 34.29
C VAL A 138 -31.94 22.86 33.14
N VAL A 139 -33.14 22.30 33.09
CA VAL A 139 -33.65 21.40 32.05
C VAL A 139 -34.61 22.20 31.18
N VAL A 140 -34.42 22.15 29.85
CA VAL A 140 -35.47 22.46 28.88
C VAL A 140 -35.68 21.21 28.05
N LEU A 141 -36.86 20.59 28.21
CA LEU A 141 -37.36 19.50 27.40
C LEU A 141 -38.13 20.09 26.20
N VAL A 142 -37.83 19.63 24.99
CA VAL A 142 -38.83 19.58 23.91
C VAL A 142 -38.70 18.23 23.21
N ALA A 143 -39.79 17.47 23.25
CA ALA A 143 -40.00 16.29 22.44
C ALA A 143 -41.18 16.58 21.50
N THR A 144 -41.03 16.33 20.20
CA THR A 144 -42.08 15.85 19.30
C THR A 144 -41.42 15.33 18.02
N GLY A 145 -41.83 14.15 17.57
CA GLY A 145 -41.40 13.56 16.30
C GLY A 145 -42.24 13.96 15.09
N ALA A 146 -42.03 13.19 14.02
CA ALA A 146 -42.76 13.08 12.76
C ALA A 146 -42.33 13.99 11.59
N GLU A 147 -42.33 13.32 10.43
CA GLU A 147 -41.99 13.74 9.07
C GLU A 147 -42.84 14.93 8.56
N ALA A 148 -42.23 15.81 7.77
CA ALA A 148 -42.87 16.41 6.58
C ALA A 148 -41.86 17.23 5.77
N SER A 149 -41.70 16.85 4.50
CA SER A 149 -41.13 17.64 3.42
C SER A 149 -41.96 18.91 3.20
N LEU A 150 -41.33 20.08 3.01
CA LEU A 150 -41.94 21.20 2.30
C LEU A 150 -40.87 22.19 1.78
N LEU A 151 -40.84 22.29 0.45
CA LEU A 151 -40.26 23.36 -0.34
C LEU A 151 -40.90 24.71 0.04
N TYR A 152 -40.09 25.76 0.23
CA TYR A 152 -40.50 27.13 -0.13
C TYR A 152 -39.27 27.96 -0.49
N GLY A 153 -39.33 28.56 -1.68
CA GLY A 153 -38.37 29.53 -2.16
C GLY A 153 -38.85 30.97 -1.97
N SER A 154 -38.00 31.86 -2.49
CA SER A 154 -38.18 33.29 -2.76
C SER A 154 -38.00 34.28 -1.60
N SER A 155 -36.95 35.12 -1.72
CA SER A 155 -37.16 36.53 -2.08
C SER A 155 -35.84 37.17 -2.54
N LEU A 156 -35.88 37.72 -3.76
CA LEU A 156 -34.89 38.63 -4.31
C LEU A 156 -34.89 39.96 -3.54
N THR A 157 -33.71 40.54 -3.36
CA THR A 157 -33.52 42.00 -3.38
C THR A 157 -32.22 42.32 -4.12
N MET A 158 -32.35 43.15 -5.16
CA MET A 158 -31.29 43.71 -6.02
C MET A 158 -30.82 45.08 -5.50
N ALA A 159 -29.66 45.53 -6.04
CA ALA A 159 -28.92 46.79 -5.85
C ALA A 159 -27.78 46.68 -4.80
N ASP A 160 -26.51 46.99 -5.06
CA ASP A 160 -25.80 47.63 -6.18
C ASP A 160 -24.35 47.11 -6.23
N GLN A 161 -23.79 46.95 -7.44
CA GLN A 161 -22.36 46.63 -7.64
C GLN A 161 -21.49 47.90 -7.62
N PRO A 162 -20.22 47.76 -7.21
CA PRO A 162 -19.15 48.25 -8.07
C PRO A 162 -18.18 47.13 -8.47
N LEU A 163 -17.84 47.16 -9.75
CA LEU A 163 -16.90 46.30 -10.46
C LEU A 163 -15.54 46.22 -9.76
N ASN A 164 -15.15 45.03 -9.32
CA ASN A 164 -13.76 44.62 -9.17
C ASN A 164 -13.67 43.11 -9.44
N GLY A 165 -12.87 42.72 -10.43
CA GLY A 165 -12.74 41.36 -10.91
C GLY A 165 -12.27 40.39 -9.82
N SER A 166 -13.18 39.58 -9.30
CA SER A 166 -12.88 38.45 -8.44
C SER A 166 -12.86 37.17 -9.28
N LEU A 167 -11.73 36.44 -9.21
CA LEU A 167 -11.60 35.09 -9.70
C LEU A 167 -12.81 34.25 -9.32
N SER A 168 -13.31 33.47 -10.28
CA SER A 168 -14.31 32.43 -10.11
C SER A 168 -14.03 31.59 -8.86
N THR A 169 -15.05 31.48 -8.01
CA THR A 169 -15.15 30.56 -6.88
C THR A 169 -14.69 29.14 -7.23
N PRO A 170 -14.06 28.39 -6.31
CA PRO A 170 -13.70 27.00 -6.56
C PRO A 170 -14.95 26.20 -6.95
N GLY A 171 -14.85 25.50 -8.08
CA GLY A 171 -15.94 24.72 -8.66
C GLY A 171 -16.51 23.69 -7.70
N GLU A 172 -17.74 23.29 -8.00
CA GLU A 172 -18.47 22.19 -7.39
C GLU A 172 -17.53 21.10 -6.89
N GLN A 173 -17.53 20.86 -5.57
CA GLN A 173 -16.85 19.73 -4.97
C GLN A 173 -17.40 18.46 -5.60
N LEU A 174 -16.70 17.91 -6.59
CA LEU A 174 -16.87 16.53 -7.04
C LEU A 174 -16.45 15.63 -5.86
N ALA A 175 -17.40 15.40 -4.96
CA ALA A 175 -17.25 14.48 -3.84
C ALA A 175 -16.85 13.11 -4.39
N VAL A 176 -15.88 12.47 -3.74
CA VAL A 176 -15.53 11.08 -4.05
C VAL A 176 -16.81 10.25 -3.89
N PRO A 177 -17.28 9.56 -4.93
CA PRO A 177 -18.51 8.80 -4.85
C PRO A 177 -18.38 7.76 -3.73
N PRO A 178 -19.43 7.55 -2.92
CA PRO A 178 -19.37 6.59 -1.83
C PRO A 178 -19.07 5.19 -2.38
N LEU A 179 -18.16 4.48 -1.71
CA LEU A 179 -17.87 3.09 -2.03
C LEU A 179 -19.14 2.26 -1.81
N ALA A 180 -19.55 1.49 -2.82
CA ALA A 180 -20.62 0.51 -2.68
C ALA A 180 -20.11 -0.65 -1.80
N MET A 181 -20.22 -0.48 -0.47
CA MET A 181 -19.74 -1.43 0.51
C MET A 181 -20.62 -2.68 0.53
N LYS A 182 -20.07 -3.82 0.10
CA LYS A 182 -20.57 -5.14 0.52
C LYS A 182 -19.77 -5.59 1.74
N ALA A 183 -19.78 -4.78 2.81
CA ALA A 183 -19.16 -5.18 4.06
C ALA A 183 -20.01 -6.30 4.68
N LYS A 184 -19.35 -7.34 5.22
CA LYS A 184 -20.06 -8.31 6.07
C LYS A 184 -20.63 -7.54 7.27
N PRO A 185 -21.87 -7.83 7.70
CA PRO A 185 -22.42 -7.18 8.87
C PRO A 185 -21.50 -7.44 10.06
N LEU A 186 -21.13 -6.36 10.75
CA LEU A 186 -20.36 -6.45 11.98
C LEU A 186 -21.30 -6.89 13.12
N PRO A 187 -20.83 -7.69 14.07
CA PRO A 187 -21.58 -7.90 15.31
C PRO A 187 -21.72 -6.57 16.06
N PRO A 188 -22.76 -6.41 16.90
CA PRO A 188 -22.91 -5.22 17.73
C PRO A 188 -21.71 -5.10 18.67
N CYS A 189 -21.15 -3.90 18.77
CA CYS A 189 -20.13 -3.61 19.77
C CYS A 189 -20.77 -3.66 21.17
N PRO A 190 -20.18 -4.35 22.15
CA PRO A 190 -20.74 -4.42 23.51
C PRO A 190 -20.59 -3.12 24.30
N PHE A 191 -19.84 -2.14 23.78
CA PHE A 191 -19.59 -0.85 24.40
C PHE A 191 -20.18 0.27 23.55
N GLU A 192 -20.75 1.29 24.21
CA GLU A 192 -21.11 2.55 23.57
C GLU A 192 -19.85 3.31 23.15
N GLU A 193 -19.98 4.21 22.18
CA GLU A 193 -18.82 4.93 21.63
C GLU A 193 -18.06 5.73 22.69
N ASN A 194 -18.77 6.34 23.66
CA ASN A 194 -18.14 7.09 24.74
C ASN A 194 -17.30 6.19 25.66
N ASP A 195 -17.75 4.96 25.92
CA ASP A 195 -17.04 4.01 26.78
C ASP A 195 -15.80 3.44 26.07
N LEU A 196 -15.89 3.18 24.75
CA LEU A 196 -14.78 2.70 23.93
C LEU A 196 -13.56 3.63 23.98
N PHE A 197 -13.78 4.92 24.13
CA PHE A 197 -12.75 5.96 24.04
C PHE A 197 -12.65 6.80 25.32
N TYR A 198 -13.21 6.33 26.44
CA TYR A 198 -13.24 7.06 27.71
C TYR A 198 -11.83 7.28 28.29
N CYS A 199 -10.96 6.26 28.21
CA CYS A 199 -9.58 6.31 28.67
C CYS A 199 -8.62 6.03 27.51
N LEU A 200 -8.23 7.08 26.78
CA LEU A 200 -7.24 6.99 25.70
C LEU A 200 -5.82 7.24 26.23
N ASP A 201 -4.91 6.32 25.93
CA ASP A 201 -3.47 6.45 26.18
C ASP A 201 -2.70 6.72 24.87
N GLY A 202 -1.42 7.05 24.96
CA GLY A 202 -0.55 7.42 23.84
C GLY A 202 -0.86 8.81 23.27
N ALA A 203 -0.35 9.09 22.07
CA ALA A 203 -0.53 10.36 21.37
C ALA A 203 -1.54 10.23 20.21
N SER A 204 -2.33 11.28 19.98
CA SER A 204 -3.05 11.47 18.72
C SER A 204 -2.08 11.77 17.59
N ALA A 205 -2.54 11.69 16.34
CA ALA A 205 -1.71 12.09 15.21
C ALA A 205 -1.35 13.58 15.21
N ALA A 206 -2.23 14.47 15.69
CA ALA A 206 -1.91 15.88 15.84
C ALA A 206 -0.77 16.09 16.85
N GLU A 207 -0.84 15.45 18.02
CA GLU A 207 0.22 15.48 19.02
C GLU A 207 1.54 14.90 18.49
N ALA A 208 1.48 13.82 17.71
CA ALA A 208 2.66 13.16 17.16
C ALA A 208 3.32 13.92 16.00
N PHE A 209 2.53 14.50 15.08
CA PHE A 209 3.04 15.01 13.80
C PHE A 209 2.94 16.53 13.61
N GLU A 210 2.09 17.24 14.34
CA GLU A 210 1.88 18.69 14.17
C GLU A 210 2.65 19.51 15.20
N ASN A 211 2.75 19.01 16.42
CA ASN A 211 3.46 19.68 17.51
C ASN A 211 4.97 19.40 17.52
N SER A 212 5.47 18.65 16.53
CA SER A 212 6.87 18.22 16.46
C SER A 212 7.59 18.88 15.29
N THR A 213 8.80 19.36 15.54
CA THR A 213 9.75 19.78 14.48
C THR A 213 10.52 18.58 13.89
N VAL A 214 10.31 17.38 14.43
CA VAL A 214 10.98 16.15 14.00
C VAL A 214 10.21 15.50 12.84
N GLY A 215 10.95 15.03 11.84
CA GLY A 215 10.41 14.19 10.76
C GLY A 215 10.52 12.71 11.12
N TYR A 216 9.43 11.97 10.98
CA TYR A 216 9.34 10.54 11.30
C TYR A 216 9.20 9.69 10.04
N ALA A 217 9.88 8.56 10.04
CA ALA A 217 9.65 7.42 9.15
C ALA A 217 8.74 6.39 9.82
N TYR A 218 8.38 5.32 9.10
CA TYR A 218 7.46 4.30 9.61
C TYR A 218 8.00 3.52 10.82
N ASN A 219 9.31 3.45 11.04
CA ASN A 219 9.87 2.71 12.17
C ASN A 219 9.86 3.50 13.47
N ASP A 220 9.73 4.83 13.40
CA ASP A 220 9.87 5.72 14.55
C ASP A 220 8.65 5.77 15.47
N PHE A 221 7.54 5.12 15.06
CA PHE A 221 6.34 5.01 15.88
C PHE A 221 5.68 3.65 15.75
N ILE A 222 4.76 3.34 16.66
CA ILE A 222 3.83 2.21 16.61
C ILE A 222 2.41 2.71 16.83
N LEU A 223 1.43 1.95 16.37
CA LEU A 223 0.01 2.18 16.66
C LEU A 223 -0.36 1.39 17.92
N LEU A 224 -1.16 1.98 18.81
CA LEU A 224 -1.66 1.28 19.98
C LEU A 224 -2.90 0.44 19.62
N PRO A 225 -3.07 -0.74 20.23
CA PRO A 225 -4.22 -1.61 19.96
C PRO A 225 -5.53 -0.97 20.43
N GLY A 226 -6.64 -1.39 19.81
CA GLY A 226 -7.98 -0.96 20.16
C GLY A 226 -8.86 -2.09 20.69
N HIS A 227 -10.16 -1.84 20.83
CA HIS A 227 -11.12 -2.87 21.23
C HIS A 227 -11.55 -3.73 20.03
N ILE A 228 -11.42 -5.06 20.17
CA ILE A 228 -11.76 -6.04 19.12
C ILE A 228 -13.11 -6.67 19.43
N TYR A 229 -14.08 -6.49 18.54
CA TYR A 229 -15.39 -7.13 18.63
C TYR A 229 -15.81 -7.84 17.33
N PHE A 230 -14.92 -7.91 16.32
CA PHE A 230 -15.16 -8.52 15.01
C PHE A 230 -13.97 -9.39 14.59
N SER A 231 -14.17 -10.24 13.58
CA SER A 231 -13.11 -11.10 13.01
C SER A 231 -12.40 -10.44 11.82
N SER A 232 -11.14 -10.80 11.58
CA SER A 232 -10.34 -10.19 10.50
C SER A 232 -10.96 -10.35 9.10
N ASP A 233 -11.72 -11.40 8.84
CA ASP A 233 -12.40 -11.61 7.56
C ASP A 233 -13.55 -10.62 7.29
N GLN A 234 -14.05 -9.96 8.35
CA GLN A 234 -15.06 -8.89 8.26
C GLN A 234 -14.45 -7.52 7.97
N VAL A 235 -13.11 -7.36 8.05
CA VAL A 235 -12.44 -6.10 7.74
C VAL A 235 -12.55 -5.78 6.25
N SER A 236 -13.02 -4.57 5.95
CA SER A 236 -13.06 -4.00 4.60
C SER A 236 -11.81 -3.17 4.30
N LEU A 237 -11.14 -3.48 3.20
CA LEU A 237 -9.99 -2.72 2.70
C LEU A 237 -10.33 -1.90 1.45
N ASP A 238 -11.63 -1.73 1.17
CA ASP A 238 -12.10 -0.92 0.05
C ASP A 238 -11.59 0.53 0.19
N THR A 239 -11.06 1.07 -0.90
CA THR A 239 -10.43 2.40 -0.94
C THR A 239 -10.56 3.04 -2.31
N HIS A 240 -10.09 4.27 -2.44
CA HIS A 240 -9.92 4.96 -3.71
C HIS A 240 -8.44 5.24 -3.97
N VAL A 241 -7.98 5.04 -5.20
CA VAL A 241 -6.64 5.43 -5.64
C VAL A 241 -6.64 6.79 -6.35
N SER A 242 -7.80 7.16 -6.89
CA SER A 242 -8.15 8.48 -7.42
C SER A 242 -9.62 8.76 -7.14
N ARG A 243 -10.11 9.98 -7.42
CA ARG A 243 -11.51 10.36 -7.20
C ARG A 243 -12.51 9.32 -7.70
N ARG A 244 -12.31 8.74 -8.89
CA ARG A 244 -13.26 7.80 -9.51
C ARG A 244 -12.82 6.34 -9.48
N VAL A 245 -11.54 6.05 -9.28
CA VAL A 245 -11.03 4.67 -9.30
C VAL A 245 -11.03 4.08 -7.88
N ALA A 246 -11.96 3.15 -7.64
CA ALA A 246 -12.05 2.38 -6.42
C ALA A 246 -11.24 1.08 -6.53
N LEU A 247 -10.58 0.69 -5.43
CA LEU A 247 -9.86 -0.56 -5.27
C LEU A 247 -10.46 -1.38 -4.12
N LYS A 248 -10.31 -2.70 -4.18
CA LYS A 248 -10.69 -3.62 -3.10
C LYS A 248 -9.59 -3.83 -2.07
N THR A 249 -8.37 -3.44 -2.42
CA THR A 249 -7.20 -3.48 -1.56
C THR A 249 -6.34 -2.24 -1.83
N PRO A 250 -5.69 -1.67 -0.81
CA PRO A 250 -4.93 -0.43 -0.93
C PRO A 250 -3.51 -0.67 -1.47
N LEU A 251 -3.35 -1.63 -2.39
CA LEU A 251 -2.05 -2.09 -2.87
C LEU A 251 -1.83 -1.67 -4.33
N VAL A 252 -0.76 -0.90 -4.56
CA VAL A 252 -0.38 -0.41 -5.90
C VAL A 252 1.06 -0.83 -6.23
N SER A 253 1.32 -1.35 -7.43
CA SER A 253 2.69 -1.66 -7.86
C SER A 253 3.37 -0.45 -8.52
N SER A 254 4.65 -0.24 -8.20
CA SER A 254 5.40 0.94 -8.65
C SER A 254 5.71 0.90 -10.16
N PRO A 255 5.67 2.04 -10.89
CA PRO A 255 6.00 2.12 -12.31
C PRO A 255 7.51 2.05 -12.55
N MET A 256 8.09 0.88 -12.33
CA MET A 256 9.51 0.60 -12.52
C MET A 256 9.70 -0.57 -13.47
N ASP A 257 10.76 -0.52 -14.29
CA ASP A 257 11.12 -1.56 -15.27
C ASP A 257 11.59 -2.89 -14.65
N THR A 258 11.72 -2.93 -13.33
CA THR A 258 12.03 -4.13 -12.53
C THR A 258 10.85 -4.54 -11.63
N VAL A 259 9.67 -3.94 -11.84
CA VAL A 259 8.47 -4.21 -11.03
C VAL A 259 7.23 -4.43 -11.89
N THR A 260 6.84 -3.47 -12.74
CA THR A 260 5.49 -3.47 -13.32
C THR A 260 5.46 -3.44 -14.84
N GLU A 261 5.33 -4.63 -15.43
CA GLU A 261 4.82 -4.85 -16.79
C GLU A 261 3.41 -5.50 -16.72
N SER A 262 2.88 -6.01 -17.84
CA SER A 262 1.53 -6.58 -17.89
C SER A 262 1.30 -7.71 -16.89
N ALA A 263 2.26 -8.61 -16.67
CA ALA A 263 2.10 -9.74 -15.75
C ALA A 263 1.83 -9.30 -14.30
N MET A 264 2.61 -8.33 -13.81
CA MET A 264 2.42 -7.68 -12.52
C MET A 264 1.08 -6.94 -12.47
N ALA A 265 0.79 -6.10 -13.46
CA ALA A 265 -0.44 -5.31 -13.47
C ALA A 265 -1.71 -6.15 -13.49
N ILE A 266 -1.71 -7.26 -14.24
CA ILE A 266 -2.80 -8.25 -14.27
C ILE A 266 -3.01 -8.83 -12.87
N HIS A 267 -1.97 -9.36 -12.22
CA HIS A 267 -2.13 -10.02 -10.93
C HIS A 267 -2.46 -9.04 -9.80
N MET A 268 -1.93 -7.82 -9.84
CA MET A 268 -2.36 -6.75 -8.93
C MET A 268 -3.85 -6.46 -9.07
N ALA A 269 -4.35 -6.27 -10.31
CA ALA A 269 -5.76 -6.02 -10.56
C ALA A 269 -6.64 -7.21 -10.16
N LEU A 270 -6.24 -8.45 -10.45
CA LEU A 270 -6.97 -9.66 -10.06
C LEU A 270 -7.14 -9.79 -8.53
N HIS A 271 -6.12 -9.38 -7.76
CA HIS A 271 -6.19 -9.40 -6.30
C HIS A 271 -6.83 -8.14 -5.68
N GLY A 272 -7.40 -7.25 -6.50
CA GLY A 272 -8.12 -6.07 -6.04
C GLY A 272 -7.26 -4.84 -5.78
N GLY A 273 -6.00 -4.87 -6.20
CA GLY A 273 -5.10 -3.72 -6.22
C GLY A 273 -5.06 -3.06 -7.61
N LEU A 274 -3.96 -2.37 -7.92
CA LEU A 274 -3.71 -1.76 -9.22
C LEU A 274 -2.22 -1.84 -9.60
N GLY A 275 -1.92 -2.10 -10.87
CA GLY A 275 -0.56 -1.96 -11.39
C GLY A 275 -0.40 -0.72 -12.26
N ILE A 276 0.72 -0.01 -12.10
CA ILE A 276 1.10 1.14 -12.93
C ILE A 276 2.25 0.74 -13.86
N VAL A 277 1.98 0.59 -15.16
CA VAL A 277 2.98 0.19 -16.15
C VAL A 277 4.02 1.30 -16.34
N HIS A 278 5.32 0.97 -16.27
CA HIS A 278 6.41 1.93 -16.46
C HIS A 278 6.52 2.43 -17.91
N TYR A 279 7.26 3.53 -18.12
CA TYR A 279 7.48 4.14 -19.44
C TYR A 279 8.94 4.12 -19.92
N ASN A 280 9.84 3.43 -19.20
CA ASN A 280 11.22 3.16 -19.65
C ASN A 280 11.29 2.10 -20.77
N ASN A 281 10.55 2.35 -21.84
CA ASN A 281 10.37 1.53 -23.04
C ASN A 281 9.84 2.44 -24.16
N THR A 282 9.69 1.94 -25.38
CA THR A 282 9.07 2.71 -26.46
C THR A 282 7.56 2.89 -26.24
N ILE A 283 6.96 3.91 -26.86
CA ILE A 283 5.49 4.14 -26.82
C ILE A 283 4.72 2.88 -27.24
N ARG A 284 5.20 2.21 -28.30
CA ARG A 284 4.59 0.99 -28.83
C ARG A 284 4.65 -0.17 -27.85
N GLU A 285 5.75 -0.33 -27.11
CA GLU A 285 5.90 -1.38 -26.11
C GLU A 285 4.99 -1.13 -24.91
N GLN A 286 4.97 0.11 -24.39
CA GLN A 286 4.06 0.44 -23.29
C GLN A 286 2.59 0.23 -23.66
N LYS A 287 2.19 0.67 -24.87
CA LYS A 287 0.84 0.43 -25.40
C LYS A 287 0.50 -1.05 -25.44
N LYS A 288 1.43 -1.92 -25.85
CA LYS A 288 1.24 -3.37 -25.85
C LYS A 288 1.08 -3.94 -24.43
N GLU A 289 1.85 -3.46 -23.47
CA GLU A 289 1.72 -3.90 -22.07
C GLU A 289 0.33 -3.55 -21.52
N VAL A 290 -0.16 -2.31 -21.76
CA VAL A 290 -1.51 -1.92 -21.35
C VAL A 290 -2.58 -2.72 -22.11
N ASP A 291 -2.43 -2.93 -23.42
CA ASP A 291 -3.34 -3.76 -24.23
C ASP A 291 -3.48 -5.18 -23.66
N ARG A 292 -2.35 -5.80 -23.26
CA ARG A 292 -2.33 -7.12 -22.64
C ARG A 292 -3.13 -7.16 -21.34
N VAL A 293 -3.01 -6.14 -20.50
CA VAL A 293 -3.78 -6.05 -19.24
C VAL A 293 -5.28 -5.91 -19.54
N LYS A 294 -5.65 -4.94 -20.40
CA LYS A 294 -7.05 -4.64 -20.73
C LYS A 294 -7.76 -5.80 -21.44
N ARG A 295 -7.02 -6.65 -22.17
CA ARG A 295 -7.57 -7.83 -22.85
C ARG A 295 -7.52 -9.12 -22.03
N TYR A 296 -6.83 -9.13 -20.89
CA TYR A 296 -6.61 -10.37 -20.13
C TYR A 296 -7.92 -11.00 -19.62
N GLU A 297 -8.87 -10.19 -19.18
CA GLU A 297 -10.19 -10.63 -18.74
C GLU A 297 -11.24 -9.72 -19.38
N ASN A 298 -12.30 -10.31 -19.92
CA ASN A 298 -13.42 -9.58 -20.48
C ASN A 298 -14.73 -10.25 -20.03
N GLY A 299 -15.80 -9.48 -19.89
CA GLY A 299 -17.14 -10.03 -19.79
C GLY A 299 -17.60 -10.52 -21.16
N PHE A 300 -17.84 -9.57 -22.06
CA PHE A 300 -18.04 -9.80 -23.48
C PHE A 300 -16.80 -9.35 -24.25
N ILE A 301 -16.25 -10.25 -25.07
CA ILE A 301 -15.19 -9.91 -26.02
C ILE A 301 -15.88 -9.32 -27.25
N THR A 302 -15.77 -8.01 -27.45
CA THR A 302 -16.46 -7.27 -28.54
C THR A 302 -15.71 -7.32 -29.88
N ASP A 303 -14.42 -7.61 -29.87
CA ASP A 303 -13.58 -7.76 -31.07
C ASP A 303 -12.71 -9.02 -30.96
N PRO A 304 -13.33 -10.23 -30.94
CA PRO A 304 -12.58 -11.48 -30.98
C PRO A 304 -11.82 -11.59 -32.30
N LYS A 305 -10.64 -12.22 -32.28
CA LYS A 305 -9.95 -12.57 -33.52
C LYS A 305 -10.75 -13.62 -34.27
N THR A 306 -11.08 -13.31 -35.52
CA THR A 306 -11.81 -14.16 -36.47
C THR A 306 -10.91 -14.56 -37.63
N LEU A 307 -11.19 -15.70 -38.23
CA LEU A 307 -10.56 -16.17 -39.47
C LEU A 307 -11.64 -16.64 -40.46
N SER A 308 -11.28 -16.77 -41.73
CA SER A 308 -12.17 -17.34 -42.76
C SER A 308 -11.94 -18.85 -42.94
N PRO A 309 -12.87 -19.58 -43.58
CA PRO A 309 -12.68 -21.01 -43.88
C PRO A 309 -11.44 -21.32 -44.72
N GLU A 310 -10.97 -20.35 -45.51
CA GLU A 310 -9.81 -20.47 -46.40
C GLU A 310 -8.47 -20.32 -45.68
N HIS A 311 -8.46 -19.78 -44.46
CA HIS A 311 -7.24 -19.73 -43.66
C HIS A 311 -6.81 -21.15 -43.26
N THR A 312 -5.56 -21.27 -42.82
CA THR A 312 -4.93 -22.55 -42.51
C THR A 312 -4.78 -22.77 -41.00
N ILE A 313 -4.45 -24.01 -40.61
CA ILE A 313 -4.05 -24.33 -39.23
C ILE A 313 -2.82 -23.51 -38.81
N ALA A 314 -1.89 -23.21 -39.72
CA ALA A 314 -0.73 -22.36 -39.45
C ALA A 314 -1.15 -20.97 -38.98
N ASP A 315 -2.16 -20.36 -39.60
CA ASP A 315 -2.67 -19.04 -39.23
C ASP A 315 -3.28 -19.04 -37.83
N ALA A 316 -4.06 -20.07 -37.52
CA ALA A 316 -4.62 -20.26 -36.18
C ALA A 316 -3.53 -20.47 -35.11
N ARG A 317 -2.49 -21.25 -35.42
CA ARG A 317 -1.33 -21.45 -34.54
C ARG A 317 -0.51 -20.16 -34.36
N ALA A 318 -0.42 -19.32 -35.39
CA ALA A 318 0.23 -18.02 -35.30
C ALA A 318 -0.52 -17.08 -34.34
N ILE A 319 -1.86 -17.08 -34.37
CA ILE A 319 -2.68 -16.36 -33.38
C ILE A 319 -2.42 -16.89 -31.97
N LYS A 320 -2.40 -18.21 -31.78
CA LYS A 320 -2.12 -18.82 -30.47
C LYS A 320 -0.73 -18.43 -29.94
N SER A 321 0.30 -18.46 -30.80
CA SER A 321 1.66 -18.06 -30.43
C SER A 321 1.74 -16.57 -30.05
N ARG A 322 1.07 -15.71 -30.82
CA ARG A 322 1.14 -14.25 -30.63
C ARG A 322 0.28 -13.74 -29.48
N TYR A 323 -0.89 -14.32 -29.26
CA TYR A 323 -1.88 -13.81 -28.31
C TYR A 323 -2.16 -14.76 -27.14
N GLY A 324 -1.65 -15.99 -27.17
CA GLY A 324 -1.74 -16.94 -26.05
C GLY A 324 -3.09 -17.64 -25.88
N PHE A 325 -4.05 -17.45 -26.79
CA PHE A 325 -5.38 -18.06 -26.68
C PHE A 325 -5.77 -18.89 -27.92
N MET A 326 -6.77 -19.73 -27.74
CA MET A 326 -7.38 -20.54 -28.80
C MET A 326 -8.91 -20.58 -28.62
N GLY A 327 -9.64 -20.88 -29.69
CA GLY A 327 -11.10 -20.74 -29.77
C GLY A 327 -11.47 -19.55 -30.65
N ILE A 328 -11.13 -19.68 -31.95
CA ILE A 328 -11.22 -18.64 -32.97
C ILE A 328 -12.53 -18.87 -33.74
N PRO A 329 -13.49 -17.93 -33.69
CA PRO A 329 -14.69 -17.99 -34.53
C PRO A 329 -14.31 -17.89 -36.02
N ILE A 330 -14.96 -18.70 -36.85
CA ILE A 330 -14.78 -18.70 -38.30
C ILE A 330 -15.99 -18.01 -38.92
N THR A 331 -15.73 -16.87 -39.56
CA THR A 331 -16.76 -16.08 -40.26
C THR A 331 -16.51 -16.15 -41.77
N GLU A 332 -17.55 -15.92 -42.57
CA GLU A 332 -17.50 -16.09 -44.03
C GLU A 332 -16.33 -15.35 -44.69
N ASN A 333 -16.07 -14.10 -44.30
CA ASN A 333 -14.98 -13.29 -44.83
C ASN A 333 -13.80 -13.13 -43.85
N GLY A 334 -13.83 -13.82 -42.71
CA GLY A 334 -12.83 -13.74 -41.65
C GLY A 334 -12.81 -12.45 -40.84
N LYS A 335 -13.83 -11.59 -40.96
CA LYS A 335 -13.99 -10.34 -40.19
C LYS A 335 -15.14 -10.44 -39.18
N MET A 336 -15.15 -9.50 -38.24
CA MET A 336 -16.31 -9.23 -37.37
C MET A 336 -17.53 -8.75 -38.18
N TYR A 337 -18.72 -8.91 -37.59
CA TYR A 337 -20.00 -8.56 -38.25
C TYR A 337 -20.19 -9.27 -39.59
N SER A 338 -19.67 -10.49 -39.69
CA SER A 338 -19.89 -11.39 -40.82
C SER A 338 -20.53 -12.68 -40.30
N ARG A 339 -21.25 -13.37 -41.19
CA ARG A 339 -21.97 -14.60 -40.87
C ARG A 339 -21.04 -15.62 -40.23
N LEU A 340 -21.42 -16.10 -39.06
CA LEU A 340 -20.67 -17.11 -38.30
C LEU A 340 -20.88 -18.50 -38.92
N LEU A 341 -19.80 -19.16 -39.31
CA LEU A 341 -19.82 -20.48 -39.96
C LEU A 341 -19.37 -21.61 -39.03
N GLY A 342 -18.51 -21.31 -38.06
CA GLY A 342 -17.95 -22.32 -37.17
C GLY A 342 -17.05 -21.73 -36.09
N ILE A 343 -16.42 -22.60 -35.31
CA ILE A 343 -15.34 -22.23 -34.39
C ILE A 343 -14.24 -23.29 -34.45
N VAL A 344 -12.99 -22.84 -34.33
CA VAL A 344 -11.82 -23.73 -34.22
C VAL A 344 -11.21 -23.56 -32.84
N THR A 345 -11.03 -24.65 -32.13
CA THR A 345 -10.43 -24.73 -30.80
C THR A 345 -9.12 -25.51 -30.83
N ASN A 346 -8.42 -25.59 -29.70
CA ASN A 346 -7.15 -26.32 -29.66
C ASN A 346 -7.34 -27.80 -30.00
N ARG A 347 -8.43 -28.42 -29.51
CA ARG A 347 -8.71 -29.84 -29.70
C ARG A 347 -8.91 -30.22 -31.17
N ASP A 348 -9.41 -29.29 -31.97
CA ASP A 348 -9.71 -29.53 -33.39
C ASP A 348 -8.43 -29.61 -34.24
N ILE A 349 -7.33 -28.97 -33.81
CA ILE A 349 -6.08 -28.88 -34.59
C ILE A 349 -4.87 -29.55 -33.90
N GLU A 350 -5.06 -30.11 -32.70
CA GLU A 350 -3.99 -30.63 -31.84
C GLU A 350 -3.27 -31.82 -32.48
N PHE A 351 -4.01 -32.71 -33.13
CA PHE A 351 -3.48 -33.94 -33.71
C PHE A 351 -3.26 -33.87 -35.24
N ILE A 352 -3.54 -32.72 -35.86
CA ILE A 352 -3.38 -32.53 -37.30
C ILE A 352 -1.93 -32.12 -37.60
N ARG A 353 -1.25 -32.95 -38.40
CA ARG A 353 0.17 -32.76 -38.75
C ARG A 353 0.38 -31.74 -39.85
N ASP A 354 -0.47 -31.75 -40.88
CA ASP A 354 -0.35 -30.81 -42.00
C ASP A 354 -0.78 -29.39 -41.58
N PRO A 355 0.15 -28.41 -41.58
CA PRO A 355 -0.18 -27.04 -41.21
C PRO A 355 -1.01 -26.30 -42.26
N ASN A 356 -1.07 -26.81 -43.50
CA ASN A 356 -1.76 -26.15 -44.63
C ASN A 356 -3.23 -26.56 -44.77
N THR A 357 -3.71 -27.50 -43.94
CA THR A 357 -5.12 -27.89 -43.91
C THR A 357 -5.99 -26.67 -43.63
N LYS A 358 -7.07 -26.51 -44.40
CA LYS A 358 -7.97 -25.36 -44.31
C LYS A 358 -8.82 -25.44 -43.04
N LEU A 359 -9.13 -24.29 -42.46
CA LEU A 359 -9.96 -24.21 -41.25
C LEU A 359 -11.41 -24.67 -41.52
N GLY A 360 -11.90 -24.50 -42.75
CA GLY A 360 -13.21 -25.01 -43.16
C GLY A 360 -13.36 -26.53 -43.01
N ASP A 361 -12.27 -27.29 -43.15
CA ASP A 361 -12.30 -28.76 -43.08
C ASP A 361 -12.34 -29.27 -41.62
N VAL A 362 -11.84 -28.47 -40.68
CA VAL A 362 -11.63 -28.88 -39.28
C VAL A 362 -12.55 -28.17 -38.28
N MET A 363 -13.19 -27.06 -38.68
CA MET A 363 -14.03 -26.27 -37.78
C MET A 363 -15.27 -27.02 -37.30
N THR A 364 -15.64 -26.77 -36.03
CA THR A 364 -16.92 -27.24 -35.50
C THR A 364 -18.05 -26.35 -36.03
N ARG A 365 -19.06 -26.96 -36.64
CA ARG A 365 -20.25 -26.28 -37.21
C ARG A 365 -21.48 -26.32 -36.30
N ASP A 366 -21.56 -27.31 -35.42
CA ASP A 366 -22.60 -27.38 -34.39
C ASP A 366 -22.26 -26.43 -33.23
N LEU A 367 -22.81 -25.22 -33.32
CA LEU A 367 -22.49 -24.12 -32.42
C LEU A 367 -23.63 -23.86 -31.45
N VAL A 368 -23.29 -23.84 -30.16
CA VAL A 368 -24.11 -23.17 -29.16
C VAL A 368 -23.79 -21.68 -29.24
N THR A 369 -24.78 -20.85 -29.55
CA THR A 369 -24.66 -19.40 -29.65
C THR A 369 -25.69 -18.72 -28.74
N ALA A 370 -25.47 -17.44 -28.46
CA ALA A 370 -26.45 -16.58 -27.79
C ALA A 370 -26.77 -15.36 -28.66
N ARG A 371 -27.95 -14.77 -28.47
CA ARG A 371 -28.38 -13.59 -29.21
C ARG A 371 -27.74 -12.32 -28.66
N GLU A 372 -27.54 -11.34 -29.53
CA GLU A 372 -27.20 -9.97 -29.14
C GLU A 372 -28.21 -9.41 -28.13
N GLY A 373 -27.73 -8.64 -27.15
CA GLY A 373 -28.55 -8.10 -26.06
C GLY A 373 -28.67 -9.01 -24.83
N ILE A 374 -28.13 -10.22 -24.86
CA ILE A 374 -28.12 -11.13 -23.71
C ILE A 374 -27.36 -10.56 -22.51
N GLY A 375 -27.88 -10.76 -21.30
CA GLY A 375 -27.18 -10.42 -20.06
C GLY A 375 -25.96 -11.31 -19.81
N LEU A 376 -24.96 -10.80 -19.09
CA LEU A 376 -23.75 -11.57 -18.76
C LEU A 376 -24.07 -12.84 -17.95
N ASP A 377 -25.00 -12.75 -16.99
CA ASP A 377 -25.41 -13.86 -16.14
C ASP A 377 -26.16 -14.95 -16.91
N GLU A 378 -26.97 -14.56 -17.89
CA GLU A 378 -27.66 -15.49 -18.80
C GLU A 378 -26.66 -16.18 -19.73
N ALA A 379 -25.71 -15.41 -20.30
CA ALA A 379 -24.62 -15.98 -21.09
C ALA A 379 -23.80 -16.99 -20.26
N TYR A 380 -23.58 -16.72 -18.98
CA TYR A 380 -22.92 -17.64 -18.05
C TYR A 380 -23.71 -18.92 -17.83
N ALA A 381 -25.05 -18.84 -17.73
CA ALA A 381 -25.91 -20.01 -17.62
C ALA A 381 -25.77 -20.92 -18.87
N ILE A 382 -25.80 -20.33 -20.07
CA ILE A 382 -25.64 -21.07 -21.34
C ILE A 382 -24.25 -21.74 -21.42
N VAL A 383 -23.17 -21.04 -21.06
CA VAL A 383 -21.82 -21.65 -21.03
C VAL A 383 -21.75 -22.80 -20.03
N LYS A 384 -22.39 -22.66 -18.87
CA LYS A 384 -22.41 -23.68 -17.82
C LYS A 384 -23.18 -24.93 -18.26
N GLU A 385 -24.33 -24.76 -18.91
CA GLU A 385 -25.17 -25.85 -19.40
C GLU A 385 -24.55 -26.57 -20.60
N SER A 386 -24.11 -25.81 -21.61
CA SER A 386 -23.47 -26.35 -22.81
C SER A 386 -22.11 -27.01 -22.55
N LYS A 387 -21.46 -26.65 -21.44
CA LYS A 387 -20.10 -27.08 -21.06
C LYS A 387 -19.05 -26.78 -22.14
N LYS A 388 -19.33 -25.84 -23.05
CA LYS A 388 -18.41 -25.40 -24.11
C LYS A 388 -17.44 -24.34 -23.58
N GLY A 389 -16.27 -24.24 -24.22
CA GLY A 389 -15.22 -23.31 -23.78
C GLY A 389 -15.45 -21.86 -24.20
N LYS A 390 -16.28 -21.63 -25.22
CA LYS A 390 -16.58 -20.34 -25.84
C LYS A 390 -18.06 -20.31 -26.25
N LEU A 391 -18.67 -19.14 -26.16
CA LEU A 391 -20.05 -18.88 -26.55
C LEU A 391 -20.06 -17.66 -27.50
N PRO A 392 -20.20 -17.87 -28.82
CA PRO A 392 -20.37 -16.78 -29.79
C PRO A 392 -21.70 -16.05 -29.58
N ILE A 393 -21.65 -14.73 -29.68
CA ILE A 393 -22.83 -13.85 -29.65
C ILE A 393 -23.13 -13.43 -31.08
N VAL A 394 -24.37 -13.62 -31.53
CA VAL A 394 -24.80 -13.35 -32.90
C VAL A 394 -26.04 -12.46 -32.95
N ASN A 395 -26.15 -11.64 -33.99
CA ASN A 395 -27.34 -10.85 -34.28
C ASN A 395 -28.42 -11.67 -35.02
N GLU A 396 -29.52 -11.03 -35.43
CA GLU A 396 -30.63 -11.68 -36.16
C GLU A 396 -30.22 -12.28 -37.51
N ARG A 397 -29.18 -11.75 -38.14
CA ARG A 397 -28.61 -12.24 -39.41
C ARG A 397 -27.59 -13.35 -39.22
N PHE A 398 -27.41 -13.82 -37.98
CA PHE A 398 -26.38 -14.79 -37.59
C PHE A 398 -24.95 -14.30 -37.84
N GLU A 399 -24.73 -12.99 -37.80
CA GLU A 399 -23.40 -12.37 -37.87
C GLU A 399 -22.79 -12.29 -36.47
N LEU A 400 -21.48 -12.54 -36.37
CA LEU A 400 -20.76 -12.50 -35.10
C LEU A 400 -20.61 -11.06 -34.59
N VAL A 401 -21.16 -10.79 -33.41
CA VAL A 401 -21.06 -9.48 -32.71
C VAL A 401 -20.18 -9.54 -31.46
N GLY A 402 -19.93 -10.74 -30.92
CA GLY A 402 -19.06 -10.88 -29.76
C GLY A 402 -18.80 -12.33 -29.35
N LEU A 403 -18.04 -12.52 -28.27
CA LEU A 403 -17.67 -13.84 -27.76
C LEU A 403 -17.57 -13.82 -26.23
N VAL A 404 -18.09 -14.83 -25.56
CA VAL A 404 -17.89 -15.07 -24.13
C VAL A 404 -17.00 -16.29 -23.94
N ALA A 405 -16.02 -16.22 -23.04
CA ALA A 405 -15.10 -17.31 -22.76
C ALA A 405 -15.33 -17.91 -21.36
N ARG A 406 -15.41 -19.24 -21.28
CA ARG A 406 -15.54 -19.97 -19.99
C ARG A 406 -14.39 -19.64 -19.03
N THR A 407 -13.20 -19.38 -19.54
CA THR A 407 -12.03 -19.01 -18.74
C THR A 407 -12.23 -17.71 -17.97
N ASP A 408 -12.97 -16.75 -18.53
CA ASP A 408 -13.20 -15.47 -17.86
C ASP A 408 -14.24 -15.61 -16.75
N ILE A 409 -15.21 -16.52 -16.89
CA ILE A 409 -16.13 -16.92 -15.82
C ILE A 409 -15.35 -17.51 -14.63
N LEU A 410 -14.39 -18.40 -14.91
CA LEU A 410 -13.55 -19.00 -13.87
C LEU A 410 -12.68 -17.95 -13.18
N LYS A 411 -12.07 -17.04 -13.93
CA LYS A 411 -11.30 -15.91 -13.34
C LYS A 411 -12.17 -15.06 -12.42
N ASN A 412 -13.38 -14.70 -12.84
CA ASN A 412 -14.28 -13.91 -12.00
C ASN A 412 -14.69 -14.64 -10.71
N ARG A 413 -14.86 -15.96 -10.76
CA ARG A 413 -15.11 -16.79 -9.57
C ARG A 413 -13.90 -16.87 -8.65
N ASP A 414 -12.72 -17.11 -9.21
CA ASP A 414 -11.48 -17.32 -8.47
C ASP A 414 -10.91 -16.01 -7.90
N PHE A 415 -11.24 -14.87 -8.54
CA PHE A 415 -10.83 -13.52 -8.17
C PHE A 415 -12.05 -12.59 -7.98
N PRO A 416 -12.85 -12.79 -6.92
CA PRO A 416 -14.08 -12.03 -6.70
C PRO A 416 -13.84 -10.55 -6.36
N ASN A 417 -12.65 -10.22 -5.86
CA ASN A 417 -12.25 -8.86 -5.49
C ASN A 417 -11.48 -8.14 -6.60
N ALA A 418 -11.41 -8.70 -7.80
CA ALA A 418 -10.63 -8.13 -8.89
C ALA A 418 -11.12 -6.72 -9.28
N THR A 419 -10.16 -5.82 -9.47
CA THR A 419 -10.36 -4.43 -9.87
C THR A 419 -10.69 -4.37 -11.36
N LYS A 420 -11.98 -4.14 -11.68
CA LYS A 420 -12.51 -4.17 -13.04
C LYS A 420 -13.33 -2.91 -13.36
N ASP A 421 -13.44 -2.59 -14.64
CA ASP A 421 -14.43 -1.64 -15.11
C ASP A 421 -15.86 -2.18 -14.87
N ARG A 422 -16.83 -1.28 -14.73
CA ARG A 422 -18.21 -1.68 -14.41
C ARG A 422 -18.90 -2.32 -15.61
N VAL A 423 -18.61 -1.82 -16.82
CA VAL A 423 -19.30 -2.14 -18.07
C VAL A 423 -18.70 -3.36 -18.76
N GLY A 424 -17.42 -3.33 -19.12
CA GLY A 424 -16.76 -4.39 -19.91
C GLY A 424 -16.28 -5.60 -19.11
N LYS A 425 -16.29 -5.51 -17.77
CA LYS A 425 -15.58 -6.37 -16.82
C LYS A 425 -14.08 -6.53 -17.13
N LYS A 426 -13.47 -5.53 -17.80
CA LYS A 426 -12.03 -5.52 -18.08
C LYS A 426 -11.26 -5.12 -16.84
N LEU A 427 -10.08 -5.70 -16.63
CA LEU A 427 -9.20 -5.27 -15.55
C LEU A 427 -8.83 -3.79 -15.71
N LEU A 428 -8.75 -3.05 -14.60
CA LEU A 428 -8.24 -1.69 -14.61
C LEU A 428 -6.71 -1.71 -14.72
N CYS A 429 -6.15 -0.75 -15.46
CA CYS A 429 -4.72 -0.60 -15.67
C CYS A 429 -4.32 0.88 -15.55
N GLY A 430 -3.27 1.14 -14.77
CA GLY A 430 -2.60 2.43 -14.76
C GLY A 430 -1.35 2.40 -15.64
N ALA A 431 -0.91 3.57 -16.11
CA ALA A 431 0.39 3.73 -16.77
C ALA A 431 1.06 5.04 -16.32
N ALA A 432 2.38 5.02 -16.22
CA ALA A 432 3.16 6.22 -15.98
C ALA A 432 3.57 6.90 -17.28
N ILE A 433 3.72 8.21 -17.28
CA ILE A 433 4.33 9.01 -18.36
C ILE A 433 5.20 10.12 -17.76
N GLY A 434 6.07 10.71 -18.57
CA GLY A 434 6.78 11.93 -18.22
C GLY A 434 5.88 13.17 -18.31
N THR A 435 6.50 14.35 -18.23
CA THR A 435 5.79 15.63 -18.25
C THR A 435 6.20 16.52 -19.42
N ARG A 436 6.94 15.98 -20.39
CA ARG A 436 7.41 16.75 -21.55
C ARG A 436 6.36 16.81 -22.65
N VAL A 437 6.55 17.68 -23.63
CA VAL A 437 5.57 17.86 -24.71
C VAL A 437 5.50 16.59 -25.57
N GLU A 438 6.62 15.89 -25.73
CA GLU A 438 6.75 14.65 -26.49
C GLU A 438 5.98 13.50 -25.83
N ASP A 439 5.79 13.53 -24.50
CA ASP A 439 4.98 12.54 -23.78
C ASP A 439 3.48 12.62 -24.15
N ARG A 440 3.02 13.67 -24.85
CA ARG A 440 1.63 13.76 -25.33
C ARG A 440 1.31 12.70 -26.37
N GLU A 441 2.27 12.31 -27.22
CA GLU A 441 2.08 11.21 -28.17
C GLU A 441 1.93 9.87 -27.44
N ARG A 442 2.74 9.68 -26.39
CA ARG A 442 2.64 8.50 -25.51
C ARG A 442 1.27 8.43 -24.83
N LEU A 443 0.82 9.54 -24.27
CA LEU A 443 -0.51 9.67 -23.67
C LEU A 443 -1.61 9.28 -24.67
N GLU A 444 -1.59 9.83 -25.88
CA GLU A 444 -2.60 9.52 -26.91
C GLU A 444 -2.65 8.03 -27.25
N ALA A 445 -1.48 7.40 -27.44
CA ALA A 445 -1.37 5.97 -27.69
C ALA A 445 -1.93 5.11 -26.54
N LEU A 446 -1.77 5.57 -25.28
CA LEU A 446 -2.29 4.89 -24.09
C LEU A 446 -3.79 5.09 -23.91
N VAL A 447 -4.32 6.27 -24.22
CA VAL A 447 -5.76 6.55 -24.20
C VAL A 447 -6.48 5.74 -25.28
N GLU A 448 -5.90 5.62 -26.47
CA GLU A 448 -6.46 4.83 -27.58
C GLU A 448 -6.66 3.35 -27.22
N VAL A 449 -5.76 2.78 -26.39
CA VAL A 449 -5.88 1.39 -25.91
C VAL A 449 -6.78 1.25 -24.67
N GLY A 450 -7.25 2.36 -24.12
CA GLY A 450 -8.17 2.38 -22.98
C GLY A 450 -7.48 2.22 -21.62
N VAL A 451 -6.37 2.94 -21.40
CA VAL A 451 -5.79 3.12 -20.06
C VAL A 451 -6.81 3.83 -19.14
N ASP A 452 -6.93 3.39 -17.89
CA ASP A 452 -7.94 3.94 -16.97
C ASP A 452 -7.40 5.10 -16.12
N LEU A 453 -6.09 5.10 -15.88
CA LEU A 453 -5.42 6.04 -15.00
C LEU A 453 -4.00 6.35 -15.47
N ILE A 454 -3.63 7.64 -15.43
CA ILE A 454 -2.28 8.11 -15.75
C ILE A 454 -1.58 8.61 -14.48
N VAL A 455 -0.34 8.18 -14.27
CA VAL A 455 0.56 8.72 -13.25
C VAL A 455 1.59 9.61 -13.93
N LEU A 456 1.65 10.89 -13.56
CA LEU A 456 2.74 11.77 -13.98
C LEU A 456 3.96 11.49 -13.10
N ASP A 457 4.98 10.84 -13.66
CA ASP A 457 6.13 10.37 -12.89
C ASP A 457 7.25 11.42 -12.89
N SER A 458 7.50 12.01 -11.71
CA SER A 458 8.61 12.92 -11.46
C SER A 458 9.14 12.71 -10.05
N SER A 459 10.43 13.00 -9.83
CA SER A 459 10.97 13.07 -8.46
C SER A 459 10.43 14.27 -7.68
N GLN A 460 10.12 15.37 -8.37
CA GLN A 460 9.59 16.61 -7.81
C GLN A 460 8.49 17.12 -8.77
N GLY A 461 7.23 16.80 -8.45
CA GLY A 461 6.10 17.02 -9.36
C GLY A 461 5.52 18.43 -9.40
N ASP A 462 5.86 19.30 -8.45
CA ASP A 462 5.45 20.70 -8.43
C ASP A 462 6.33 21.52 -9.39
N SER A 463 5.99 21.42 -10.68
CA SER A 463 6.67 22.08 -11.78
C SER A 463 5.68 22.59 -12.81
N VAL A 464 6.07 23.63 -13.55
CA VAL A 464 5.25 24.19 -14.66
C VAL A 464 4.94 23.10 -15.69
N PHE A 465 5.90 22.23 -15.99
CA PHE A 465 5.73 21.13 -16.95
C PHE A 465 4.62 20.16 -16.54
N GLN A 466 4.60 19.73 -15.29
CA GLN A 466 3.57 18.82 -14.81
C GLN A 466 2.19 19.49 -14.75
N LEU A 467 2.14 20.76 -14.33
CA LEU A 467 0.90 21.54 -14.31
C LEU A 467 0.31 21.71 -15.71
N GLU A 468 1.14 21.98 -16.72
CA GLU A 468 0.72 22.08 -18.11
C GLU A 468 0.26 20.74 -18.68
N MET A 469 0.98 19.65 -18.40
CA MET A 469 0.58 18.30 -18.82
C MET A 469 -0.75 17.90 -18.18
N LEU A 470 -0.95 18.17 -16.88
CA LEU A 470 -2.22 17.93 -16.19
C LEU A 470 -3.37 18.70 -16.87
N ARG A 471 -3.21 20.01 -17.11
CA ARG A 471 -4.22 20.83 -17.81
C ARG A 471 -4.52 20.32 -19.22
N HIS A 472 -3.49 19.84 -19.93
CA HIS A 472 -3.65 19.22 -21.25
C HIS A 472 -4.48 17.94 -21.18
N ILE A 473 -4.17 17.03 -20.24
CA ILE A 473 -4.92 15.79 -20.06
C ILE A 473 -6.38 16.09 -19.69
N LYS A 474 -6.62 16.97 -18.70
CA LYS A 474 -7.98 17.27 -18.24
C LYS A 474 -8.83 17.95 -19.29
N SER A 475 -8.23 18.75 -20.20
CA SER A 475 -8.96 19.40 -21.30
C SER A 475 -9.26 18.46 -22.47
N LYS A 476 -8.32 17.59 -22.87
CA LYS A 476 -8.49 16.69 -24.02
C LYS A 476 -9.16 15.36 -23.65
N TYR A 477 -8.89 14.84 -22.45
CA TYR A 477 -9.29 13.50 -21.99
C TYR A 477 -9.89 13.54 -20.58
N SER A 478 -10.96 14.31 -20.39
CA SER A 478 -11.61 14.54 -19.08
C SER A 478 -12.05 13.27 -18.33
N HIS A 479 -12.27 12.17 -19.04
CA HIS A 479 -12.64 10.86 -18.49
C HIS A 479 -11.45 10.13 -17.84
N VAL A 480 -10.21 10.41 -18.24
CA VAL A 480 -8.99 9.80 -17.69
C VAL A 480 -8.68 10.41 -16.34
N GLU A 481 -8.41 9.57 -15.36
CA GLU A 481 -7.99 9.99 -14.01
C GLU A 481 -6.48 10.22 -13.99
N VAL A 482 -6.05 11.31 -13.35
CA VAL A 482 -4.64 11.72 -13.31
C VAL A 482 -4.13 11.78 -11.88
N ILE A 483 -3.11 10.98 -11.58
CA ILE A 483 -2.35 11.04 -10.34
C ILE A 483 -1.10 11.87 -10.57
N CYS A 484 -0.97 12.94 -9.79
CA CYS A 484 0.17 13.84 -9.86
C CYS A 484 1.18 13.58 -8.73
N GLY A 485 2.44 13.88 -8.99
CA GLY A 485 3.51 13.67 -8.03
C GLY A 485 4.91 13.61 -8.66
N ASN A 486 5.93 13.30 -7.88
CA ASN A 486 5.83 13.08 -6.44
C ASN A 486 5.84 14.40 -5.65
N VAL A 487 5.15 14.41 -4.50
CA VAL A 487 5.14 15.54 -3.55
C VAL A 487 5.49 15.08 -2.14
N VAL A 488 6.03 15.98 -1.31
CA VAL A 488 6.31 15.72 0.11
C VAL A 488 5.91 16.88 1.05
N THR A 489 5.43 18.00 0.49
CA THR A 489 4.97 19.17 1.24
C THR A 489 3.54 19.57 0.88
N THR A 490 2.89 20.28 1.79
CA THR A 490 1.54 20.81 1.61
C THR A 490 1.47 21.86 0.49
N THR A 491 2.53 22.68 0.31
CA THR A 491 2.62 23.66 -0.78
C THR A 491 2.57 22.98 -2.15
N GLN A 492 3.40 21.95 -2.36
CA GLN A 492 3.42 21.19 -3.61
C GLN A 492 2.06 20.53 -3.88
N ALA A 493 1.47 19.93 -2.84
CA ALA A 493 0.16 19.32 -2.93
C ALA A 493 -0.91 20.35 -3.31
N TYR A 494 -0.94 21.51 -2.65
CA TYR A 494 -1.90 22.59 -2.92
C TYR A 494 -1.87 23.03 -4.40
N HIS A 495 -0.68 23.22 -4.99
CA HIS A 495 -0.57 23.60 -6.40
C HIS A 495 -1.20 22.56 -7.35
N LEU A 496 -0.89 21.28 -7.15
CA LEU A 496 -1.42 20.20 -7.98
C LEU A 496 -2.92 19.95 -7.75
N LEU A 497 -3.38 20.06 -6.51
CA LEU A 497 -4.81 19.98 -6.15
C LEU A 497 -5.61 21.09 -6.83
N LYS A 498 -5.13 22.34 -6.75
CA LYS A 498 -5.75 23.50 -7.40
C LYS A 498 -5.75 23.38 -8.92
N ALA A 499 -4.77 22.71 -9.50
CA ALA A 499 -4.70 22.45 -10.92
C ALA A 499 -5.62 21.31 -11.41
N GLY A 500 -6.27 20.58 -10.49
CA GLY A 500 -7.27 19.57 -10.82
C GLY A 500 -6.76 18.13 -10.81
N ALA A 501 -5.76 17.81 -9.99
CA ALA A 501 -5.31 16.43 -9.78
C ALA A 501 -6.44 15.55 -9.19
N ASP A 502 -6.57 14.31 -9.67
CA ASP A 502 -7.56 13.34 -9.19
C ASP A 502 -6.99 12.41 -8.10
N GLY A 503 -5.66 12.38 -7.95
CA GLY A 503 -4.93 11.68 -6.90
C GLY A 503 -3.54 12.27 -6.71
N LEU A 504 -2.92 12.06 -5.55
CA LEU A 504 -1.53 12.48 -5.29
C LEU A 504 -0.63 11.30 -4.95
N ARG A 505 0.60 11.33 -5.48
CA ARG A 505 1.66 10.37 -5.14
C ARG A 505 2.68 11.04 -4.22
N ILE A 506 2.83 10.51 -3.00
CA ILE A 506 3.61 11.10 -1.92
C ILE A 506 4.91 10.31 -1.72
N GLY A 507 6.05 10.99 -1.80
CA GLY A 507 7.34 10.44 -1.39
C GLY A 507 8.53 10.90 -2.24
N MET A 508 9.62 11.29 -1.59
CA MET A 508 10.85 11.75 -2.26
C MET A 508 12.06 11.34 -1.42
N GLY A 509 12.94 10.52 -2.02
CA GLY A 509 14.15 10.01 -1.35
C GLY A 509 13.95 8.88 -0.34
N CYS A 510 12.73 8.38 -0.16
CA CYS A 510 12.41 7.30 0.80
C CYS A 510 12.44 5.88 0.18
N GLY A 511 12.58 5.78 -1.15
CA GLY A 511 12.65 4.49 -1.84
C GLY A 511 13.93 3.74 -1.49
N SER A 512 13.89 2.41 -1.39
CA SER A 512 15.01 1.57 -0.93
C SER A 512 16.28 1.60 -1.80
N ILE A 513 16.21 2.27 -2.94
CA ILE A 513 17.20 2.37 -4.03
C ILE A 513 17.35 3.82 -4.51
N CYS A 514 16.69 4.76 -3.84
CA CYS A 514 16.72 6.18 -4.18
C CYS A 514 17.73 6.88 -3.29
N THR A 515 18.62 7.65 -3.89
CA THR A 515 19.66 8.42 -3.19
C THR A 515 19.41 9.92 -3.27
N THR A 516 18.23 10.36 -3.72
CA THR A 516 17.89 11.79 -3.91
C THR A 516 18.12 12.63 -2.66
N GLN A 517 17.83 12.13 -1.46
CA GLN A 517 18.10 12.89 -0.23
C GLN A 517 19.58 13.13 0.01
N GLU A 518 20.43 12.14 -0.27
CA GLU A 518 21.87 12.24 -0.10
C GLU A 518 22.50 13.12 -1.18
N VAL A 519 22.13 12.91 -2.44
CA VAL A 519 22.76 13.59 -3.58
C VAL A 519 22.22 15.01 -3.77
N MET A 520 20.91 15.22 -3.62
CA MET A 520 20.24 16.52 -3.88
C MET A 520 19.95 17.31 -2.61
N ALA A 521 20.25 16.78 -1.41
CA ALA A 521 19.87 17.36 -0.13
C ALA A 521 18.36 17.70 -0.02
N CYS A 522 17.51 16.95 -0.75
CA CYS A 522 16.09 17.26 -0.89
C CYS A 522 15.23 15.99 -0.74
N GLY A 523 14.22 16.07 0.13
CA GLY A 523 13.29 14.99 0.43
C GLY A 523 12.65 15.18 1.79
N ARG A 524 11.93 14.15 2.27
CA ARG A 524 11.29 14.19 3.59
C ARG A 524 11.08 12.80 4.17
N PRO A 525 11.17 12.60 5.50
CA PRO A 525 10.75 11.36 6.14
C PRO A 525 9.30 11.00 5.82
N GLN A 526 9.09 9.74 5.41
CA GLN A 526 7.89 9.35 4.67
C GLN A 526 6.60 9.45 5.49
N ALA A 527 6.61 9.09 6.77
CA ALA A 527 5.38 9.10 7.58
C ALA A 527 4.89 10.54 7.79
N THR A 528 5.80 11.47 8.11
CA THR A 528 5.49 12.89 8.20
C THR A 528 5.01 13.47 6.86
N ALA A 529 5.64 13.10 5.74
CA ALA A 529 5.20 13.54 4.42
C ALA A 529 3.78 13.07 4.10
N VAL A 530 3.49 11.79 4.35
CA VAL A 530 2.17 11.19 4.12
C VAL A 530 1.11 11.86 4.99
N TYR A 531 1.36 12.04 6.28
CA TYR A 531 0.41 12.68 7.18
C TYR A 531 0.05 14.10 6.74
N GLN A 532 1.06 14.94 6.52
CA GLN A 532 0.86 16.35 6.22
C GLN A 532 0.16 16.56 4.86
N VAL A 533 0.57 15.81 3.84
CA VAL A 533 -0.04 15.92 2.51
C VAL A 533 -1.44 15.32 2.48
N SER A 534 -1.67 14.16 3.13
CA SER A 534 -2.99 13.51 3.12
C SER A 534 -4.03 14.29 3.92
N LYS A 535 -3.62 14.94 5.02
CA LYS A 535 -4.49 15.86 5.77
C LYS A 535 -5.03 16.97 4.87
N LEU A 536 -4.16 17.65 4.11
CA LEU A 536 -4.59 18.68 3.15
C LEU A 536 -5.42 18.09 2.01
N ALA A 537 -4.98 16.98 1.40
CA ALA A 537 -5.66 16.38 0.26
C ALA A 537 -7.10 15.93 0.59
N ARG A 538 -7.36 15.54 1.85
CA ARG A 538 -8.69 15.23 2.37
C ARG A 538 -9.66 16.40 2.24
N GLU A 539 -9.21 17.64 2.47
CA GLU A 539 -10.05 18.85 2.34
C GLU A 539 -10.55 19.04 0.90
N TYR A 540 -9.82 18.50 -0.08
CA TYR A 540 -10.17 18.53 -1.50
C TYR A 540 -10.88 17.24 -1.96
N GLY A 541 -11.06 16.26 -1.09
CA GLY A 541 -11.55 14.92 -1.45
C GLY A 541 -10.65 14.21 -2.45
N VAL A 542 -9.32 14.36 -2.35
CA VAL A 542 -8.36 13.72 -3.24
C VAL A 542 -7.63 12.59 -2.52
N PRO A 543 -7.73 11.34 -3.02
CA PRO A 543 -6.97 10.22 -2.47
C PRO A 543 -5.46 10.38 -2.64
N THR A 544 -4.71 9.76 -1.74
CA THR A 544 -3.25 9.82 -1.75
C THR A 544 -2.61 8.44 -1.72
N ILE A 545 -1.45 8.32 -2.39
CA ILE A 545 -0.63 7.12 -2.44
C ILE A 545 0.66 7.37 -1.65
N ALA A 546 0.93 6.57 -0.62
CA ALA A 546 2.23 6.55 0.03
C ALA A 546 3.23 5.70 -0.77
N ASP A 547 4.19 6.34 -1.43
CA ASP A 547 5.18 5.70 -2.30
C ASP A 547 6.59 5.72 -1.71
N GLY A 548 7.17 4.54 -1.51
CA GLY A 548 8.52 4.37 -0.95
C GLY A 548 8.55 4.16 0.56
N GLY A 549 9.68 3.63 1.07
CA GLY A 549 9.87 3.27 2.47
C GLY A 549 9.10 2.03 2.96
N VAL A 550 8.26 1.42 2.12
CA VAL A 550 7.44 0.25 2.48
C VAL A 550 8.22 -1.04 2.26
N SER A 551 8.45 -1.81 3.33
CA SER A 551 9.19 -3.08 3.29
C SER A 551 8.53 -4.22 4.07
N SER A 552 7.42 -3.94 4.75
CA SER A 552 6.69 -4.90 5.59
C SER A 552 5.21 -4.56 5.64
N ILE A 553 4.37 -5.51 6.07
CA ILE A 553 2.94 -5.29 6.35
C ILE A 553 2.75 -4.15 7.36
N GLY A 554 3.61 -4.07 8.38
CA GLY A 554 3.59 -2.98 9.35
C GLY A 554 3.77 -1.60 8.73
N HIS A 555 4.63 -1.46 7.71
CA HIS A 555 4.79 -0.18 7.00
C HIS A 555 3.56 0.14 6.14
N ILE A 556 2.90 -0.88 5.57
CA ILE A 556 1.64 -0.69 4.84
C ILE A 556 0.59 -0.11 5.79
N ILE A 557 0.37 -0.76 6.93
CA ILE A 557 -0.62 -0.33 7.94
C ILE A 557 -0.29 1.09 8.42
N LYS A 558 0.98 1.38 8.72
CA LYS A 558 1.41 2.72 9.17
C LYS A 558 1.23 3.80 8.11
N GLY A 559 1.52 3.51 6.83
CA GLY A 559 1.25 4.44 5.73
C GLY A 559 -0.24 4.78 5.63
N LEU A 560 -1.11 3.77 5.71
CA LEU A 560 -2.56 3.94 5.72
C LEU A 560 -3.05 4.69 6.96
N ALA A 561 -2.49 4.38 8.12
CA ALA A 561 -2.78 5.05 9.39
C ALA A 561 -2.28 6.49 9.45
N CYS A 562 -1.33 6.89 8.60
CA CYS A 562 -0.95 8.29 8.39
C CYS A 562 -1.90 9.02 7.43
N GLY A 563 -2.96 8.38 6.92
CA GLY A 563 -3.97 9.01 6.07
C GLY A 563 -3.84 8.70 4.58
N ALA A 564 -2.86 7.88 4.16
CA ALA A 564 -2.82 7.43 2.77
C ALA A 564 -4.04 6.56 2.43
N SER A 565 -4.56 6.72 1.22
CA SER A 565 -5.63 5.87 0.69
C SER A 565 -5.09 4.55 0.15
N CYS A 566 -3.88 4.58 -0.43
CA CYS A 566 -3.17 3.43 -0.97
C CYS A 566 -1.68 3.49 -0.62
N VAL A 567 -0.99 2.35 -0.73
CA VAL A 567 0.47 2.28 -0.66
C VAL A 567 1.05 1.76 -1.98
N MET A 568 2.14 2.37 -2.42
CA MET A 568 2.87 1.92 -3.61
C MET A 568 4.12 1.14 -3.22
N MET A 569 4.28 -0.03 -3.82
CA MET A 569 5.31 -1.00 -3.50
C MET A 569 6.23 -1.25 -4.70
N GLY A 570 7.53 -1.05 -4.49
CA GLY A 570 8.58 -1.39 -5.45
C GLY A 570 9.30 -2.67 -5.03
N SER A 571 10.30 -2.54 -4.15
CA SER A 571 11.17 -3.65 -3.70
C SER A 571 10.42 -4.84 -3.13
N MET A 572 9.26 -4.63 -2.48
CA MET A 572 8.41 -5.70 -1.98
C MET A 572 7.94 -6.65 -3.09
N LEU A 573 7.76 -6.14 -4.32
CA LEU A 573 7.22 -6.89 -5.45
C LEU A 573 8.28 -7.28 -6.49
N ALA A 574 9.42 -6.57 -6.56
CA ALA A 574 10.46 -6.79 -7.59
C ALA A 574 11.05 -8.23 -7.65
N GLY A 575 11.02 -8.97 -6.54
CA GLY A 575 11.53 -10.35 -6.47
C GLY A 575 10.51 -11.43 -6.83
N THR A 576 9.29 -11.05 -7.22
CA THR A 576 8.22 -12.00 -7.51
C THR A 576 8.31 -12.56 -8.92
N GLU A 577 7.66 -13.69 -9.17
CA GLU A 577 7.64 -14.34 -10.49
C GLU A 577 7.11 -13.39 -11.59
N GLU A 578 6.07 -12.63 -11.28
CA GLU A 578 5.39 -11.70 -12.18
C GLU A 578 6.14 -10.37 -12.42
N ALA A 579 7.15 -10.06 -11.61
CA ALA A 579 8.01 -8.90 -11.86
C ALA A 579 8.91 -9.17 -13.09
N PRO A 580 9.16 -8.17 -13.95
CA PRO A 580 9.95 -8.34 -15.16
C PRO A 580 11.42 -8.67 -14.86
N GLY A 581 12.05 -9.33 -15.83
CA GLY A 581 13.45 -9.76 -15.77
C GLY A 581 13.65 -11.21 -15.33
N ASP A 582 14.84 -11.73 -15.61
CA ASP A 582 15.21 -13.12 -15.32
C ASP A 582 15.81 -13.29 -13.93
N TYR A 583 15.57 -14.47 -13.35
CA TYR A 583 16.26 -14.89 -12.15
C TYR A 583 17.72 -15.25 -12.43
N PHE A 584 18.60 -14.94 -11.50
CA PHE A 584 19.97 -15.41 -11.49
C PHE A 584 20.37 -15.88 -10.09
N TYR A 585 21.43 -16.67 -9.99
CA TYR A 585 21.95 -17.16 -8.72
C TYR A 585 23.23 -16.44 -8.35
N LYS A 586 23.35 -16.06 -7.07
CA LYS A 586 24.58 -15.55 -6.49
C LYS A 586 24.70 -16.09 -5.07
N ASP A 587 25.84 -16.69 -4.76
CA ASP A 587 26.13 -17.27 -3.44
C ASP A 587 25.06 -18.27 -2.96
N GLY A 588 24.52 -19.07 -3.90
CA GLY A 588 23.45 -20.05 -3.63
C GLY A 588 22.05 -19.45 -3.45
N VAL A 589 21.90 -18.12 -3.50
CA VAL A 589 20.61 -17.43 -3.37
C VAL A 589 20.07 -17.07 -4.74
N ARG A 590 18.78 -17.36 -4.96
CA ARG A 590 18.06 -16.96 -6.18
C ARG A 590 17.59 -15.51 -6.07
N LEU A 591 17.98 -14.68 -7.04
CA LEU A 591 17.80 -13.23 -7.03
C LEU A 591 17.19 -12.71 -8.34
N LYS A 592 16.56 -11.54 -8.28
CA LYS A 592 16.20 -10.70 -9.44
C LYS A 592 16.89 -9.34 -9.35
N LYS A 593 17.19 -8.74 -10.51
CA LYS A 593 17.72 -7.38 -10.57
C LYS A 593 16.64 -6.37 -10.15
N TYR A 594 17.03 -5.38 -9.36
CA TYR A 594 16.14 -4.30 -8.92
C TYR A 594 16.90 -2.99 -8.98
N ARG A 595 16.39 -2.01 -9.73
CA ARG A 595 17.11 -0.76 -9.99
C ARG A 595 16.19 0.44 -9.98
N GLY A 596 16.73 1.59 -9.57
CA GLY A 596 16.01 2.86 -9.62
C GLY A 596 15.98 3.47 -11.00
N MET A 597 14.89 4.17 -11.29
CA MET A 597 14.81 4.97 -12.52
C MET A 597 15.89 6.07 -12.56
N GLY A 598 16.42 6.50 -11.42
CA GLY A 598 17.54 7.45 -11.32
C GLY A 598 18.93 6.81 -11.35
N SER A 599 19.02 5.50 -11.55
CA SER A 599 20.31 4.81 -11.72
C SER A 599 20.88 5.07 -13.11
N ALA A 600 22.20 5.08 -13.24
CA ALA A 600 22.86 5.27 -14.53
C ALA A 600 22.36 4.28 -15.60
N GLU A 601 22.16 3.01 -15.22
CA GLU A 601 21.70 1.95 -16.11
C GLU A 601 20.25 2.13 -16.59
N ALA A 602 19.40 2.76 -15.79
CA ALA A 602 18.03 3.09 -16.17
C ALA A 602 17.99 4.39 -16.98
N MET A 603 18.77 5.40 -16.60
CA MET A 603 18.81 6.71 -17.27
C MET A 603 19.32 6.59 -18.70
N GLN A 604 20.33 5.76 -18.95
CA GLN A 604 20.82 5.43 -20.30
C GLN A 604 19.75 4.82 -21.22
N LYS A 605 18.67 4.26 -20.65
CA LYS A 605 17.53 3.70 -21.41
C LYS A 605 16.35 4.67 -21.57
N GLY A 606 16.43 5.88 -21.03
CA GLY A 606 15.43 6.95 -21.25
C GLY A 606 14.77 7.52 -19.99
N SER A 607 15.08 7.00 -18.79
CA SER A 607 14.45 7.50 -17.55
C SER A 607 15.06 8.78 -16.97
N ALA A 608 16.08 9.37 -17.62
CA ALA A 608 16.69 10.65 -17.23
C ALA A 608 15.67 11.81 -17.20
N VAL A 609 14.65 11.77 -18.06
CA VAL A 609 13.56 12.76 -18.13
C VAL A 609 12.90 12.99 -16.77
N ARG A 610 12.74 11.92 -15.97
CA ARG A 610 12.14 11.98 -14.62
C ARG A 610 12.89 12.91 -13.66
N TYR A 611 14.18 13.12 -13.89
CA TYR A 611 15.10 13.85 -13.01
C TYR A 611 15.52 15.21 -13.58
N PHE A 612 14.90 15.65 -14.69
CA PHE A 612 15.22 16.90 -15.37
C PHE A 612 16.67 16.98 -15.91
N SER A 613 17.27 15.82 -16.24
CA SER A 613 18.67 15.69 -16.68
C SER A 613 18.81 15.14 -18.11
N GLU A 614 17.85 15.40 -19.00
CA GLU A 614 17.86 14.85 -20.36
C GLU A 614 18.92 15.48 -21.29
N ASP A 615 19.28 16.75 -21.06
CA ASP A 615 20.27 17.52 -21.85
C ASP A 615 21.67 17.56 -21.20
N ASP A 616 21.85 16.93 -20.04
CA ASP A 616 23.10 16.97 -19.29
C ASP A 616 24.17 16.09 -19.95
N ARG A 617 25.35 16.65 -20.24
CA ARG A 617 26.50 15.88 -20.73
C ARG A 617 27.03 14.86 -19.70
N ILE A 618 26.71 15.07 -18.43
CA ILE A 618 27.12 14.22 -17.31
C ILE A 618 25.88 13.96 -16.45
N PHE A 619 25.41 12.72 -16.41
CA PHE A 619 24.25 12.35 -15.60
C PHE A 619 24.63 12.23 -14.11
N VAL A 620 23.92 12.97 -13.25
CA VAL A 620 24.01 12.82 -11.79
C VAL A 620 23.02 11.74 -11.35
N ALA A 621 23.52 10.55 -11.01
CA ALA A 621 22.68 9.43 -10.60
C ALA A 621 22.00 9.69 -9.24
N GLN A 622 20.67 9.56 -9.21
CA GLN A 622 19.82 9.70 -8.01
C GLN A 622 19.23 8.36 -7.55
N GLY A 623 19.78 7.25 -8.03
CA GLY A 623 19.44 5.92 -7.59
C GLY A 623 20.51 4.89 -7.91
N VAL A 624 20.33 3.69 -7.38
CA VAL A 624 21.27 2.58 -7.51
C VAL A 624 20.65 1.38 -8.22
N SER A 625 21.51 0.52 -8.78
CA SER A 625 21.15 -0.82 -9.25
C SER A 625 21.59 -1.86 -8.21
N GLY A 626 20.72 -2.82 -7.92
CA GLY A 626 20.98 -3.90 -6.97
C GLY A 626 20.21 -5.16 -7.33
N ALA A 627 20.03 -6.04 -6.35
CA ALA A 627 19.27 -7.27 -6.49
C ALA A 627 18.40 -7.53 -5.26
N VAL A 628 17.28 -8.22 -5.46
CA VAL A 628 16.34 -8.64 -4.41
C VAL A 628 16.17 -10.14 -4.46
N VAL A 629 15.90 -10.74 -3.29
CA VAL A 629 15.65 -12.17 -3.15
C VAL A 629 14.32 -12.55 -3.81
N ASP A 630 14.25 -13.77 -4.36
CA ASP A 630 13.02 -14.38 -4.83
C ASP A 630 11.95 -14.39 -3.73
N LYS A 631 10.70 -14.05 -4.11
CA LYS A 631 9.52 -13.98 -3.23
C LYS A 631 8.37 -14.86 -3.71
N GLY A 632 8.61 -15.71 -4.72
CA GLY A 632 7.57 -16.53 -5.33
C GLY A 632 6.51 -15.72 -6.07
N SER A 633 5.36 -16.34 -6.32
CA SER A 633 4.26 -15.73 -7.08
C SER A 633 3.38 -14.80 -6.23
N LEU A 634 2.92 -13.72 -6.85
CA LEU A 634 1.90 -12.81 -6.31
C LEU A 634 0.60 -13.51 -5.91
N ARG A 635 0.30 -14.66 -6.53
CA ARG A 635 -0.89 -15.48 -6.20
C ARG A 635 -0.94 -15.92 -4.74
N ARG A 636 0.22 -16.04 -4.08
CA ARG A 636 0.32 -16.34 -2.64
C ARG A 636 0.68 -15.09 -1.84
N TYR A 637 1.60 -14.29 -2.37
CA TYR A 637 2.14 -13.15 -1.65
C TYR A 637 1.10 -12.03 -1.43
N LEU A 638 0.27 -11.69 -2.43
CA LEU A 638 -0.77 -10.66 -2.26
C LEU A 638 -1.84 -11.07 -1.25
N PRO A 639 -2.44 -12.29 -1.30
CA PRO A 639 -3.33 -12.75 -0.24
C PRO A 639 -2.72 -12.72 1.17
N TYR A 640 -1.42 -13.05 1.30
CA TYR A 640 -0.72 -12.92 2.57
C TYR A 640 -0.67 -11.47 3.06
N LEU A 641 -0.28 -10.52 2.20
CA LEU A 641 -0.26 -9.10 2.56
C LEU A 641 -1.65 -8.60 2.95
N ILE A 642 -2.68 -8.95 2.16
CA ILE A 642 -4.08 -8.57 2.41
C ILE A 642 -4.56 -9.09 3.76
N ASN A 643 -4.33 -10.36 4.06
CA ASN A 643 -4.71 -10.95 5.34
C ASN A 643 -3.92 -10.33 6.49
N GLY A 644 -2.63 -10.07 6.32
CA GLY A 644 -1.82 -9.38 7.32
C GLY A 644 -2.32 -7.98 7.64
N ILE A 645 -2.75 -7.21 6.63
CA ILE A 645 -3.36 -5.89 6.84
C ILE A 645 -4.68 -6.01 7.60
N LYS A 646 -5.53 -7.00 7.24
CA LYS A 646 -6.80 -7.25 7.94
C LYS A 646 -6.60 -7.61 9.41
N HIS A 647 -5.61 -8.44 9.73
CA HIS A 647 -5.24 -8.73 11.12
C HIS A 647 -4.74 -7.49 11.84
N GLY A 648 -3.89 -6.68 11.21
CA GLY A 648 -3.48 -5.40 11.80
C GLY A 648 -4.66 -4.47 12.10
N PHE A 649 -5.64 -4.38 11.20
CA PHE A 649 -6.86 -3.60 11.41
C PHE A 649 -7.74 -4.16 12.52
N GLN A 650 -7.81 -5.49 12.63
CA GLN A 650 -8.47 -6.17 13.73
C GLN A 650 -7.83 -5.81 15.07
N ASP A 651 -6.51 -5.85 15.19
CA ASP A 651 -5.78 -5.50 16.42
C ASP A 651 -5.97 -4.03 16.81
N LEU A 652 -6.11 -3.14 15.82
CA LEU A 652 -6.47 -1.73 16.04
C LEU A 652 -7.95 -1.53 16.43
N GLY A 653 -8.78 -2.58 16.35
CA GLY A 653 -10.22 -2.48 16.57
C GLY A 653 -10.95 -1.69 15.48
N VAL A 654 -10.41 -1.65 14.26
CA VAL A 654 -10.90 -0.85 13.13
C VAL A 654 -11.45 -1.75 12.02
N PRO A 655 -12.76 -1.73 11.73
CA PRO A 655 -13.36 -2.63 10.75
C PRO A 655 -13.19 -2.20 9.28
N SER A 656 -12.73 -0.97 9.01
CA SER A 656 -12.52 -0.52 7.63
C SER A 656 -11.48 0.60 7.50
N LEU A 657 -10.91 0.80 6.31
CA LEU A 657 -9.97 1.89 6.06
C LEU A 657 -10.62 3.28 6.26
N MET A 658 -11.88 3.43 5.89
CA MET A 658 -12.63 4.65 6.15
C MET A 658 -12.70 4.94 7.65
N GLU A 659 -12.97 3.92 8.47
CA GLU A 659 -12.99 4.06 9.92
C GLU A 659 -11.59 4.33 10.51
N LEU A 660 -10.52 3.78 9.89
CA LEU A 660 -9.15 4.10 10.27
C LEU A 660 -8.87 5.60 10.13
N HIS A 661 -9.27 6.20 8.99
CA HIS A 661 -9.10 7.62 8.74
C HIS A 661 -10.01 8.47 9.63
N ASN A 662 -11.26 8.06 9.88
CA ASN A 662 -12.13 8.76 10.83
C ASN A 662 -11.47 8.83 12.22
N ARG A 663 -10.96 7.69 12.72
CA ARG A 663 -10.27 7.62 14.01
C ARG A 663 -8.95 8.38 14.03
N LEU A 664 -8.23 8.41 12.91
CA LEU A 664 -7.03 9.24 12.76
C LEU A 664 -7.34 10.72 13.01
N TYR A 665 -8.34 11.27 12.31
CA TYR A 665 -8.60 12.71 12.33
C TYR A 665 -9.42 13.18 13.54
N ASN A 666 -10.20 12.31 14.19
CA ASN A 666 -10.90 12.64 15.43
C ASN A 666 -10.07 12.35 16.70
N GLY A 667 -8.82 11.91 16.55
CA GLY A 667 -7.89 11.67 17.66
C GLY A 667 -8.08 10.35 18.43
N LYS A 668 -9.00 9.48 18.00
CA LYS A 668 -9.26 8.17 18.63
C LYS A 668 -8.21 7.12 18.27
N LEU A 669 -7.56 7.23 17.12
CA LEU A 669 -6.41 6.38 16.76
C LEU A 669 -5.18 6.88 17.51
N ARG A 670 -4.53 5.99 18.26
CA ARG A 670 -3.43 6.34 19.16
C ARG A 670 -2.09 5.80 18.67
N PHE A 671 -1.05 6.59 18.90
CA PHE A 671 0.32 6.39 18.43
C PHE A 671 1.28 6.43 19.61
N GLN A 672 2.40 5.74 19.48
CA GLN A 672 3.50 5.81 20.43
C GLN A 672 4.83 5.94 19.69
N ILE A 673 5.62 6.96 20.01
CA ILE A 673 6.98 7.12 19.47
C ILE A 673 7.88 6.04 20.05
N ARG A 674 8.71 5.45 19.20
CA ARG A 674 9.66 4.39 19.55
C ARG A 674 11.07 4.95 19.55
N THR A 675 11.72 4.88 20.70
CA THR A 675 13.18 5.06 20.77
C THR A 675 13.88 3.95 19.98
N LEU A 676 15.16 4.13 19.67
CA LEU A 676 15.96 3.07 19.02
C LEU A 676 15.94 1.76 19.82
N ALA A 677 15.99 1.83 21.16
CA ALA A 677 15.86 0.67 22.02
C ALA A 677 14.50 -0.02 21.84
N GLY A 678 13.40 0.74 21.85
CA GLY A 678 12.06 0.19 21.57
C GLY A 678 11.90 -0.36 20.16
N GLN A 679 12.67 0.14 19.19
CA GLN A 679 12.75 -0.42 17.84
C GLN A 679 13.42 -1.80 17.82
N LEU A 680 14.57 -1.92 18.48
CA LEU A 680 15.32 -3.17 18.62
C LEU A 680 14.54 -4.22 19.40
N GLU A 681 13.84 -3.82 20.48
CA GLU A 681 12.98 -4.70 21.28
C GLU A 681 11.79 -5.24 20.47
N GLY A 682 11.16 -4.42 19.63
CA GLY A 682 10.07 -4.91 18.78
C GLY A 682 10.54 -5.68 17.54
N ALA A 683 11.84 -5.81 17.30
CA ALA A 683 12.41 -6.65 16.25
C ALA A 683 12.78 -8.04 16.81
N VAL A 684 13.28 -8.95 15.96
CA VAL A 684 13.83 -10.22 16.43
C VAL A 684 15.11 -9.96 17.21
N HIS A 685 15.19 -10.36 18.47
CA HIS A 685 16.36 -10.20 19.31
C HIS A 685 16.57 -11.41 20.25
N SER A 686 17.76 -11.52 20.86
CA SER A 686 18.09 -12.55 21.86
C SER A 686 18.06 -14.02 21.37
N LEU A 687 18.39 -14.26 20.11
CA LEU A 687 18.47 -15.61 19.51
C LEU A 687 19.84 -15.85 18.86
N TYR A 688 20.32 -17.10 18.87
CA TYR A 688 21.54 -17.50 18.17
C TYR A 688 21.34 -17.54 16.65
N THR A 689 20.24 -18.14 16.20
CA THR A 689 19.79 -18.18 14.80
C THR A 689 18.26 -18.07 14.75
N TYR A 690 17.72 -17.57 13.64
CA TYR A 690 16.29 -17.57 13.37
C TYR A 690 16.05 -17.71 11.87
N GLU A 691 14.92 -18.33 11.51
CA GLU A 691 14.46 -18.41 10.13
C GLU A 691 13.24 -17.51 9.96
N ARG A 692 13.28 -16.62 8.97
CA ARG A 692 12.08 -15.95 8.48
C ARG A 692 11.52 -16.79 7.34
N SER A 693 10.44 -17.50 7.59
CA SER A 693 9.69 -18.16 6.52
C SER A 693 9.16 -17.10 5.56
N ALA A 694 9.73 -17.04 4.36
CA ALA A 694 9.10 -16.34 3.24
C ALA A 694 7.88 -17.18 2.82
N VAL A 695 6.77 -16.48 2.55
CA VAL A 695 5.49 -17.07 2.08
C VAL A 695 5.69 -17.86 0.79
#